data_AF-A0AAD4HL70-F1
#
_entry.id   AF-A0AAD4HL70-F1
#
_cell.length_a   1.000
_cell.length_b   1.000
_cell.length_c   1.000
_cell.angle_alpha   90.00
_cell.angle_beta   90.00
_cell.angle_gamma   90.00
#
_symmetry.space_group_name_H-M   'P 1'
#
loop_
_entity.id
_entity.type
_entity.pdbx_description
1 polymer ?
#
loop_
_entity_poly.entity_id
_entity_poly.type
_entity_poly.pdbx_seq_one_letter_code
_entity_poly.pdbx_strand_id
1 'polypeptide(L)'
;MAPSVFPPQRRPNIIAKDETFDTADATYVHVPLSSAWSPQHHKDTVFNDSFSTSADSDRDRLVTIGRQQGGWYLFKSCHGEWQDGINLTTLLQVWAFDDTAGGCLVQVSFGINSATAMAACHHQRTDEQMRRVTVPEIYKGTIRMLWLPLTHKDSEITCSDDIGRLRTHGPEQRYLSPTTGLCRQLKVQAVTPSGKYEVAIKDNTSEACKVAIWLLTHSPVRGQNFFKWIGKFFWFALKLFWPIIWFLVELYFSSSNSGEDEDTSYNTGYYRPYLRQFQGQLWAARSRTEHSSRHKEEPGTNTRTHTCYPRVLMIRGSNRNEWVRCVDRDTIIHTQYIAISYRAAAFYSRDLHEKKEKAQFTDDVRAAVIGQQFDAYWLDLECLGETESEQNLDVYCMSDVYRRAETTLIMLGEADSGEKECWRSWGGRVWTFPEALLSSRLCYKFRDREEVKPLSLFQLANLAYTNSEDEQAIVNAYGNGKDPLERLERLALLKQAIWRRDMDGFPTLSGPPLPPKSNVVGGGSVTGGGYKPHKAERVYALMGFFEHRIQPNHDEDELQGLARLSMANDNDRITERMVSMFPSTSTPGASRRWYADNDIYDANLWDILPEIQVAGVTENGALVLDGCRAAAIRWKDFPDVAYANTYSLTRTVVGSVPYFSWLSIIIGSAIVWIKISRAGGIVFIVFGFVLLLLSPVLLLYGKSGRIVTAQPWLIGVKGVIDRETVEGHLYGGTIAHFPKILHLPTVYFTPSGSPFSTPEQLARRRGSDKQYEDAKEQEKNGPGHMYTLVDTYSSTMYYFRAERPPTVCIFAGREGGLGRFILCSENCKENELHKEVVLRMPTEISQRMELCGWVALG
;
A
#
# COMPACT_ATOMS: atom_id res chain seq x y z
N MET A 1 45.44 20.83 -53.30
CA MET A 1 45.27 19.70 -52.37
C MET A 1 43.98 19.90 -51.58
N ALA A 2 43.51 18.90 -50.83
CA ALA A 2 42.13 18.84 -50.35
C ALA A 2 41.74 19.97 -49.37
N PRO A 3 40.55 20.60 -49.52
CA PRO A 3 39.98 21.52 -48.54
C PRO A 3 39.13 20.78 -47.48
N SER A 4 38.94 21.40 -46.31
CA SER A 4 37.94 20.99 -45.32
C SER A 4 36.53 21.48 -45.72
N VAL A 5 35.50 20.67 -45.46
CA VAL A 5 34.13 20.90 -45.95
C VAL A 5 33.11 20.73 -44.81
N PHE A 6 32.38 21.82 -44.52
CA PHE A 6 30.91 22.01 -44.27
C PHE A 6 29.97 20.80 -43.99
N PRO A 7 28.68 21.01 -43.56
CA PRO A 7 27.97 22.24 -43.10
C PRO A 7 27.11 22.06 -41.80
N PRO A 8 26.43 23.12 -41.29
CA PRO A 8 25.43 23.06 -40.20
C PRO A 8 23.96 23.16 -40.66
N GLN A 9 23.00 22.71 -39.82
CA GLN A 9 21.54 22.96 -39.90
C GLN A 9 20.87 22.78 -38.51
N ARG A 10 19.69 23.32 -38.14
CA ARG A 10 18.87 24.49 -38.59
C ARG A 10 17.81 24.79 -37.49
N ARG A 11 17.37 26.06 -37.37
CA ARG A 11 16.02 26.41 -36.85
C ARG A 11 15.06 26.67 -38.03
N PRO A 12 13.74 26.58 -37.81
CA PRO A 12 12.92 27.81 -37.76
C PRO A 12 12.10 27.86 -36.45
N ASN A 13 11.76 28.99 -35.80
CA ASN A 13 11.30 30.33 -36.20
C ASN A 13 9.90 30.39 -36.83
N ILE A 14 8.97 31.12 -36.18
CA ILE A 14 8.02 32.05 -36.81
C ILE A 14 7.44 33.01 -35.73
N ILE A 15 7.67 34.32 -35.93
CA ILE A 15 6.76 35.48 -35.73
C ILE A 15 5.89 35.45 -34.43
N ALA A 16 6.08 36.24 -33.36
CA ALA A 16 6.66 37.58 -33.11
C ALA A 16 5.84 38.78 -33.61
N LYS A 17 5.65 39.81 -32.75
CA LYS A 17 5.27 41.24 -32.95
C LYS A 17 4.57 41.75 -31.67
N ASP A 18 4.80 42.94 -31.11
CA ASP A 18 5.85 43.96 -31.29
C ASP A 18 6.06 44.72 -29.95
N GLU A 19 7.31 45.17 -29.72
CA GLU A 19 7.76 46.52 -29.28
C GLU A 19 6.90 47.44 -28.37
N THR A 20 7.44 48.28 -27.48
CA THR A 20 8.76 48.44 -26.78
C THR A 20 8.62 49.53 -25.67
N PHE A 21 9.62 49.67 -24.78
CA PHE A 21 10.07 50.92 -24.12
C PHE A 21 9.10 51.71 -23.18
N ASP A 22 9.55 52.41 -22.13
CA ASP A 22 10.81 52.37 -21.35
C ASP A 22 10.60 53.06 -19.98
N THR A 23 11.48 52.81 -18.99
CA THR A 23 11.75 53.63 -17.77
C THR A 23 10.60 54.03 -16.83
N ALA A 24 10.82 54.51 -15.60
CA ALA A 24 11.82 54.24 -14.55
C ALA A 24 11.29 54.88 -13.23
N ASP A 25 11.96 54.58 -12.10
CA ASP A 25 11.93 55.31 -10.81
C ASP A 25 10.57 55.38 -10.05
N ALA A 26 10.43 54.87 -8.81
CA ALA A 26 11.05 55.25 -7.53
C ALA A 26 10.39 56.51 -6.88
N THR A 27 10.15 56.60 -5.55
CA THR A 27 10.48 55.71 -4.42
C THR A 27 9.65 56.02 -3.14
N TYR A 28 9.55 55.03 -2.25
CA TYR A 28 9.56 55.12 -0.76
C TYR A 28 8.38 55.68 0.11
N VAL A 29 8.30 55.05 1.30
CA VAL A 29 7.91 55.57 2.65
C VAL A 29 6.41 55.67 3.06
N HIS A 30 5.99 54.67 3.86
CA HIS A 30 5.20 54.71 5.13
C HIS A 30 3.84 55.47 5.22
N VAL A 31 2.71 54.81 5.58
CA VAL A 31 2.23 54.47 6.96
C VAL A 31 1.91 55.74 7.81
N PRO A 32 0.73 55.90 8.49
CA PRO A 32 -0.03 54.86 9.22
C PRO A 32 -1.61 54.89 9.25
N LEU A 33 -2.18 53.75 9.67
CA LEU A 33 -3.31 53.47 10.62
C LEU A 33 -4.62 54.31 10.72
N SER A 34 -5.65 53.57 11.20
CA SER A 34 -6.88 53.99 11.92
C SER A 34 -8.06 54.47 11.05
N SER A 35 -9.26 53.86 11.11
CA SER A 35 -10.33 53.88 12.14
C SER A 35 -11.27 55.12 12.00
N ALA A 36 -12.59 55.07 12.18
CA ALA A 36 -13.51 54.02 12.64
C ALA A 36 -14.98 54.27 12.18
N TRP A 37 -15.87 53.29 12.39
CA TRP A 37 -17.31 53.40 12.74
C TRP A 37 -18.30 54.25 11.89
N SER A 38 -19.33 53.57 11.32
CA SER A 38 -20.80 53.72 11.58
C SER A 38 -21.52 55.09 11.58
N PRO A 39 -22.89 55.15 11.56
CA PRO A 39 -23.91 54.19 11.07
C PRO A 39 -25.09 54.83 10.27
N GLN A 40 -26.10 54.02 9.86
CA GLN A 40 -27.53 54.40 9.67
C GLN A 40 -27.89 55.42 8.53
N HIS A 41 -29.15 55.61 8.05
CA HIS A 41 -30.46 54.95 8.24
C HIS A 41 -31.43 55.26 7.05
N HIS A 42 -32.28 54.31 6.62
CA HIS A 42 -33.61 54.52 5.96
C HIS A 42 -33.66 55.33 4.60
N LYS A 43 -34.75 55.40 3.81
CA LYS A 43 -36.14 54.90 3.95
C LYS A 43 -36.86 54.56 2.62
N ASP A 44 -37.53 53.41 2.62
CA ASP A 44 -38.83 52.99 2.06
C ASP A 44 -39.53 53.75 0.89
N THR A 45 -39.90 53.03 -0.18
CA THR A 45 -41.25 52.98 -0.84
C THR A 45 -41.21 51.93 -1.96
N VAL A 46 -41.85 50.75 -1.88
CA VAL A 46 -43.30 50.38 -1.80
C VAL A 46 -44.05 50.49 -3.14
N PHE A 47 -44.39 49.32 -3.70
CA PHE A 47 -45.72 49.06 -4.29
C PHE A 47 -46.08 47.57 -4.08
N ASN A 48 -47.35 47.27 -3.80
CA ASN A 48 -47.86 45.92 -3.50
C ASN A 48 -48.66 45.36 -4.68
N ASP A 49 -48.64 44.04 -4.86
CA ASP A 49 -49.78 43.13 -4.66
C ASP A 49 -49.26 41.67 -4.71
N SER A 50 -49.50 40.78 -3.73
CA SER A 50 -50.77 40.21 -3.22
C SER A 50 -51.44 39.30 -4.28
N PHE A 51 -51.81 38.03 -4.06
CA PHE A 51 -52.08 37.14 -2.90
C PHE A 51 -51.40 35.75 -3.12
N SER A 52 -51.22 34.80 -2.18
CA SER A 52 -51.28 34.77 -0.69
C SER A 52 -50.92 33.37 -0.13
N THR A 53 -50.24 33.31 1.04
CA THR A 53 -50.43 32.40 2.22
C THR A 53 -50.79 30.90 2.06
N SER A 54 -50.37 29.95 2.91
CA SER A 54 -49.41 29.85 4.06
C SER A 54 -49.46 28.36 4.55
N ALA A 55 -48.74 27.85 5.56
CA ALA A 55 -47.85 28.41 6.59
C ALA A 55 -46.85 27.33 7.09
N ASP A 56 -45.77 27.78 7.75
CA ASP A 56 -45.17 27.30 9.03
C ASP A 56 -44.88 25.79 9.29
N SER A 57 -43.86 25.42 10.08
CA SER A 57 -42.95 26.21 10.93
C SER A 57 -41.53 25.61 11.02
N ASP A 58 -40.53 26.46 11.28
CA ASP A 58 -39.18 26.06 11.71
C ASP A 58 -39.15 25.22 12.99
N ARG A 59 -38.03 24.51 13.19
CA ARG A 59 -37.36 24.48 14.51
C ARG A 59 -35.89 24.07 14.43
N ASP A 60 -35.01 25.06 14.57
CA ASP A 60 -33.61 24.87 14.93
C ASP A 60 -33.45 24.08 16.25
N ARG A 61 -32.31 23.40 16.38
CA ARG A 61 -31.80 22.93 17.68
C ARG A 61 -30.36 23.34 17.88
N LEU A 62 -30.19 24.41 18.66
CA LEU A 62 -28.93 24.82 19.27
C LEU A 62 -28.31 23.66 20.07
N VAL A 63 -27.01 23.44 19.89
CA VAL A 63 -26.21 22.53 20.73
C VAL A 63 -25.41 23.37 21.72
N THR A 64 -25.81 23.37 22.99
CA THR A 64 -25.08 24.06 24.06
C THR A 64 -24.04 23.11 24.68
N ILE A 65 -22.78 23.50 24.65
CA ILE A 65 -21.68 22.74 25.27
C ILE A 65 -21.63 23.04 26.77
N GLY A 66 -21.84 22.02 27.60
CA GLY A 66 -21.68 22.08 29.06
C GLY A 66 -20.52 21.21 29.53
N ARG A 67 -19.71 21.70 30.49
CA ARG A 67 -18.52 21.01 31.02
C ARG A 67 -18.62 20.81 32.52
N GLN A 68 -18.81 19.57 32.97
CA GLN A 68 -18.45 19.14 34.32
C GLN A 68 -17.92 17.69 34.32
N GLN A 69 -17.46 17.22 35.48
CA GLN A 69 -16.46 16.15 35.60
C GLN A 69 -16.98 14.74 35.28
N GLY A 70 -16.17 13.93 34.60
CA GLY A 70 -16.13 12.48 34.82
C GLY A 70 -16.90 11.56 33.84
N GLY A 71 -16.34 11.31 32.66
CA GLY A 71 -16.63 10.12 31.85
C GLY A 71 -17.84 10.19 30.92
N TRP A 72 -17.78 9.44 29.81
CA TRP A 72 -18.88 9.26 28.87
C TRP A 72 -19.26 7.78 28.80
N TYR A 73 -20.53 7.47 29.10
CA TYR A 73 -21.14 6.17 28.83
C TYR A 73 -22.42 6.38 28.01
N LEU A 74 -22.57 5.62 26.93
CA LEU A 74 -23.64 5.82 25.94
C LEU A 74 -24.71 4.72 26.06
N PHE A 75 -25.65 4.90 26.99
CA PHE A 75 -26.83 4.03 27.09
C PHE A 75 -27.88 4.43 26.05
N LYS A 76 -28.25 3.50 25.18
CA LYS A 76 -29.35 3.65 24.21
C LYS A 76 -30.55 2.82 24.67
N SER A 77 -31.45 3.43 25.44
CA SER A 77 -32.73 2.82 25.81
C SER A 77 -33.76 3.05 24.69
N CYS A 78 -34.53 2.03 24.36
CA CYS A 78 -35.63 2.10 23.40
C CYS A 78 -36.96 1.89 24.12
N HIS A 79 -37.82 2.91 24.12
CA HIS A 79 -39.24 2.78 24.42
C HIS A 79 -40.04 3.68 23.46
N GLY A 80 -41.16 3.17 22.99
CA GLY A 80 -42.06 3.82 22.03
C GLY A 80 -43.20 2.86 21.74
N GLU A 81 -44.35 3.10 22.37
CA GLU A 81 -45.50 2.20 22.35
C GLU A 81 -46.32 2.32 21.07
N TRP A 82 -47.11 1.29 20.76
CA TRP A 82 -48.06 1.26 19.65
C TRP A 82 -49.48 1.54 20.14
N GLN A 83 -50.26 2.30 19.36
CA GLN A 83 -51.72 2.25 19.42
C GLN A 83 -52.33 2.57 18.04
N ASP A 84 -53.29 1.72 17.66
CA ASP A 84 -54.42 1.88 16.71
C ASP A 84 -54.17 2.44 15.27
N GLY A 85 -54.77 1.87 14.20
CA GLY A 85 -55.60 0.67 14.11
C GLY A 85 -56.34 0.53 12.76
N ILE A 86 -57.01 -0.63 12.56
CA ILE A 86 -57.97 -0.98 11.45
C ILE A 86 -57.28 -1.36 10.11
N ASN A 87 -57.13 -2.65 9.78
CA ASN A 87 -58.10 -3.57 9.11
C ASN A 87 -58.46 -3.17 7.66
N LEU A 88 -58.57 -4.08 6.68
CA LEU A 88 -58.69 -5.56 6.62
C LEU A 88 -57.97 -6.02 5.29
N THR A 89 -57.59 -7.26 4.92
CA THR A 89 -57.81 -8.70 5.27
C THR A 89 -56.51 -9.44 4.76
N THR A 90 -56.19 -10.75 4.73
CA THR A 90 -56.88 -12.07 4.85
C THR A 90 -55.87 -13.21 5.12
N LEU A 91 -56.36 -14.36 5.60
CA LEU A 91 -55.85 -15.75 5.39
C LEU A 91 -54.33 -16.06 5.53
N LEU A 92 -53.97 -16.60 6.70
CA LEU A 92 -53.46 -17.98 6.81
C LEU A 92 -53.62 -18.51 8.26
N GLN A 93 -54.00 -19.77 8.42
CA GLN A 93 -54.01 -20.50 9.70
C GLN A 93 -52.61 -21.10 9.91
N VAL A 94 -51.92 -21.06 11.06
CA VAL A 94 -52.29 -21.30 12.48
C VAL A 94 -52.58 -22.76 12.81
N TRP A 95 -51.64 -23.37 13.54
CA TRP A 95 -51.79 -24.31 14.67
C TRP A 95 -50.39 -24.61 15.25
N ALA A 96 -50.19 -25.10 16.47
CA ALA A 96 -50.57 -24.57 17.80
C ALA A 96 -49.74 -25.34 18.88
N PHE A 97 -49.84 -24.92 20.15
CA PHE A 97 -49.32 -25.58 21.38
C PHE A 97 -47.78 -25.57 21.62
N ASP A 98 -47.29 -25.42 22.86
CA ASP A 98 -47.84 -24.72 24.05
C ASP A 98 -46.71 -24.48 25.09
N ASP A 99 -47.01 -23.76 26.18
CA ASP A 99 -45.99 -23.28 27.15
C ASP A 99 -46.18 -23.82 28.59
N THR A 100 -45.05 -23.88 29.33
CA THR A 100 -44.91 -24.07 30.80
C THR A 100 -45.48 -25.34 31.49
N ALA A 101 -44.61 -26.03 32.27
CA ALA A 101 -44.78 -26.29 33.72
C ALA A 101 -43.78 -27.33 34.27
N GLY A 102 -43.46 -27.23 35.58
CA GLY A 102 -42.96 -28.35 36.39
C GLY A 102 -41.45 -28.48 36.57
N GLY A 103 -40.90 -27.86 37.62
CA GLY A 103 -39.52 -28.11 38.08
C GLY A 103 -39.47 -29.08 39.27
N CYS A 104 -38.55 -30.06 39.25
CA CYS A 104 -38.21 -30.88 40.42
C CYS A 104 -36.78 -31.43 40.28
N LEU A 105 -36.00 -31.48 41.37
CA LEU A 105 -34.62 -32.00 41.33
C LEU A 105 -34.59 -33.54 41.30
N VAL A 106 -33.79 -34.10 40.40
CA VAL A 106 -32.95 -35.28 40.68
C VAL A 106 -31.58 -35.10 40.00
N GLN A 107 -30.50 -35.28 40.76
CA GLN A 107 -29.13 -35.26 40.28
C GLN A 107 -28.63 -36.69 40.04
N VAL A 108 -28.33 -37.06 38.79
CA VAL A 108 -27.54 -38.28 38.49
C VAL A 108 -26.55 -37.99 37.37
N SER A 109 -25.27 -37.87 37.75
CA SER A 109 -24.15 -37.90 36.80
C SER A 109 -23.64 -39.34 36.70
N PHE A 110 -23.72 -39.96 35.52
CA PHE A 110 -23.09 -41.25 35.27
C PHE A 110 -21.69 -41.08 34.67
N GLY A 111 -20.67 -41.24 35.52
CA GLY A 111 -19.30 -41.52 35.12
C GLY A 111 -18.79 -42.73 35.90
N ILE A 112 -18.29 -43.74 35.18
CA ILE A 112 -17.56 -44.92 35.66
C ILE A 112 -16.72 -45.37 34.44
N ASN A 113 -15.38 -45.31 34.47
CA ASN A 113 -14.38 -46.06 35.26
C ASN A 113 -14.12 -47.48 34.69
N SER A 114 -12.92 -48.08 34.76
CA SER A 114 -11.52 -47.60 34.92
C SER A 114 -10.57 -48.82 35.00
N ALA A 115 -9.33 -48.74 34.47
CA ALA A 115 -8.21 -49.64 34.83
C ALA A 115 -6.86 -48.96 34.44
N THR A 116 -5.93 -48.62 35.34
CA THR A 116 -4.87 -49.44 36.02
C THR A 116 -3.91 -50.18 35.08
N ALA A 117 -2.58 -50.19 35.28
CA ALA A 117 -1.71 -49.66 36.34
C ALA A 117 -0.38 -49.16 35.71
N MET A 118 0.25 -48.05 36.15
CA MET A 118 1.14 -47.88 37.31
C MET A 118 2.36 -48.84 37.37
N ALA A 119 3.53 -48.31 37.02
CA ALA A 119 4.87 -48.79 37.44
C ALA A 119 5.86 -47.61 37.33
N ALA A 120 6.89 -47.57 38.18
CA ALA A 120 7.86 -46.46 38.23
C ALA A 120 9.31 -46.98 38.30
N CYS A 121 10.30 -46.17 37.91
CA CYS A 121 11.66 -46.28 38.46
C CYS A 121 12.53 -45.03 38.23
N HIS A 122 13.54 -44.85 39.08
CA HIS A 122 14.55 -43.78 39.04
C HIS A 122 15.86 -44.25 38.36
N HIS A 123 16.44 -43.42 37.48
CA HIS A 123 17.87 -43.01 37.43
C HIS A 123 18.06 -42.11 36.18
N GLN A 124 18.80 -41.01 36.13
CA GLN A 124 20.01 -40.50 36.80
C GLN A 124 21.31 -40.70 35.97
N ARG A 125 21.82 -39.55 35.46
CA ARG A 125 23.21 -39.18 35.09
C ARG A 125 23.81 -39.50 33.69
N THR A 126 24.80 -38.64 33.39
CA THR A 126 25.99 -38.76 32.50
C THR A 126 25.82 -38.90 30.99
N ASP A 127 26.02 -37.77 30.31
CA ASP A 127 27.22 -37.44 29.51
C ASP A 127 27.70 -38.27 28.29
N GLU A 128 28.18 -37.49 27.30
CA GLU A 128 29.30 -37.73 26.37
C GLU A 128 29.16 -38.47 25.00
N GLN A 129 29.89 -37.86 24.05
CA GLN A 129 30.58 -38.38 22.85
C GLN A 129 29.86 -38.94 21.60
N MET A 130 29.79 -38.05 20.60
CA MET A 130 30.58 -38.08 19.35
C MET A 130 30.47 -39.23 18.31
N ARG A 131 30.30 -38.77 17.06
CA ARG A 131 30.85 -39.26 15.76
C ARG A 131 30.15 -40.42 14.99
N ARG A 132 29.73 -40.05 13.78
CA ARG A 132 30.01 -40.68 12.46
C ARG A 132 29.94 -42.22 12.35
N VAL A 133 28.96 -42.69 11.57
CA VAL A 133 29.11 -43.91 10.74
C VAL A 133 28.74 -43.57 9.29
N THR A 134 29.43 -44.19 8.33
CA THR A 134 29.41 -43.87 6.89
C THR A 134 28.37 -44.69 6.11
N VAL A 135 27.93 -44.17 4.96
CA VAL A 135 27.10 -44.89 3.97
C VAL A 135 27.99 -45.79 3.09
N PRO A 136 27.59 -47.04 2.77
CA PRO A 136 28.33 -47.91 1.85
C PRO A 136 27.89 -47.76 0.38
N GLU A 137 28.85 -47.80 -0.56
CA GLU A 137 28.59 -48.04 -1.99
C GLU A 137 28.54 -49.54 -2.31
N ILE A 138 27.61 -50.02 -3.15
CA ILE A 138 27.93 -51.01 -4.20
C ILE A 138 26.93 -50.89 -5.39
N TYR A 139 27.37 -50.39 -6.55
CA TYR A 139 27.53 -51.17 -7.80
C TYR A 139 27.87 -50.28 -9.01
N LYS A 140 28.73 -50.78 -9.90
CA LYS A 140 29.08 -50.12 -11.18
C LYS A 140 28.32 -50.76 -12.34
N GLY A 141 27.77 -49.93 -13.23
CA GLY A 141 27.23 -50.33 -14.53
C GLY A 141 27.63 -49.31 -15.59
N THR A 142 28.48 -49.70 -16.55
CA THR A 142 29.10 -48.78 -17.51
C THR A 142 28.36 -48.75 -18.84
N ILE A 143 27.77 -47.61 -19.22
CA ILE A 143 27.40 -47.30 -20.61
C ILE A 143 27.94 -45.91 -20.97
N ARG A 144 28.74 -45.82 -22.04
CA ARG A 144 29.11 -44.57 -22.70
C ARG A 144 28.08 -44.27 -23.80
N MET A 145 27.47 -43.08 -23.80
CA MET A 145 27.17 -42.40 -25.07
C MET A 145 26.93 -40.90 -24.90
N LEU A 146 27.28 -40.16 -25.96
CA LEU A 146 27.02 -38.74 -26.27
C LEU A 146 27.10 -37.69 -25.15
N TRP A 147 28.07 -36.79 -25.30
CA TRP A 147 27.96 -35.43 -24.75
C TRP A 147 26.87 -34.66 -25.49
N LEU A 148 25.85 -34.22 -24.76
CA LEU A 148 25.00 -33.09 -25.12
C LEU A 148 25.32 -31.95 -24.15
N PRO A 149 25.20 -30.67 -24.56
CA PRO A 149 25.46 -29.56 -23.67
C PRO A 149 24.49 -29.60 -22.49
N LEU A 150 25.02 -29.42 -21.28
CA LEU A 150 24.22 -29.22 -20.07
C LEU A 150 23.43 -27.93 -20.21
N THR A 151 22.19 -28.05 -20.69
CA THR A 151 21.18 -27.01 -20.54
C THR A 151 21.04 -26.73 -19.05
N HIS A 152 21.11 -25.44 -18.70
CA HIS A 152 21.05 -24.99 -17.31
C HIS A 152 19.80 -25.57 -16.66
N LYS A 153 19.96 -26.39 -15.61
CA LYS A 153 18.82 -27.04 -14.97
C LYS A 153 17.98 -25.93 -14.32
N ASP A 154 16.77 -25.70 -14.83
CA ASP A 154 15.85 -24.72 -14.25
C ASP A 154 15.67 -25.03 -12.76
N SER A 155 15.91 -24.03 -11.91
CA SER A 155 15.92 -24.23 -10.46
C SER A 155 14.52 -24.56 -9.96
N GLU A 156 14.31 -25.80 -9.54
CA GLU A 156 13.05 -26.26 -8.94
C GLU A 156 12.72 -25.41 -7.70
N ILE A 157 11.64 -24.64 -7.78
CA ILE A 157 11.14 -23.80 -6.68
C ILE A 157 10.20 -24.66 -5.84
N THR A 158 10.40 -24.66 -4.52
CA THR A 158 9.45 -25.24 -3.57
C THR A 158 8.60 -24.13 -2.96
N CYS A 159 7.29 -24.34 -2.88
CA CYS A 159 6.34 -23.46 -2.20
C CYS A 159 5.39 -24.28 -1.32
N SER A 160 4.66 -23.64 -0.43
CA SER A 160 3.56 -24.22 0.35
C SER A 160 2.19 -23.90 -0.27
N ASP A 161 1.22 -24.80 -0.10
CA ASP A 161 -0.21 -24.45 -0.18
C ASP A 161 -0.74 -23.90 1.17
N ASP A 162 -2.02 -23.54 1.20
CA ASP A 162 -2.72 -22.98 2.38
C ASP A 162 -2.61 -23.87 3.63
N ILE A 163 -2.67 -25.19 3.45
CA ILE A 163 -2.53 -26.21 4.50
C ILE A 163 -1.03 -26.49 4.82
N GLY A 164 -0.11 -25.77 4.18
CA GLY A 164 1.34 -25.86 4.43
C GLY A 164 2.03 -27.02 3.72
N ARG A 165 1.37 -27.71 2.76
CA ARG A 165 1.97 -28.84 2.05
C ARG A 165 2.94 -28.33 0.98
N LEU A 166 4.15 -28.87 0.97
CA LEU A 166 5.18 -28.48 0.01
C LEU A 166 4.88 -29.00 -1.41
N ARG A 167 5.08 -28.13 -2.40
CA ARG A 167 4.90 -28.38 -3.83
C ARG A 167 6.08 -27.81 -4.61
N THR A 168 6.75 -28.65 -5.39
CA THR A 168 7.81 -28.22 -6.31
C THR A 168 7.24 -27.78 -7.67
N HIS A 169 7.86 -26.79 -8.29
CA HIS A 169 7.48 -26.27 -9.61
C HIS A 169 8.64 -25.54 -10.31
N GLY A 170 8.41 -25.12 -11.57
CA GLY A 170 9.38 -24.33 -12.34
C GLY A 170 9.35 -22.83 -11.99
N PRO A 171 10.15 -22.01 -12.71
CA PRO A 171 10.29 -20.57 -12.44
C PRO A 171 9.11 -19.71 -12.92
N GLU A 172 8.00 -20.29 -13.40
CA GLU A 172 6.81 -19.54 -13.79
C GLU A 172 6.15 -18.75 -12.64
N GLN A 173 5.50 -17.63 -12.96
CA GLN A 173 4.65 -16.94 -11.98
C GLN A 173 3.46 -17.82 -11.59
N ARG A 174 3.19 -17.89 -10.29
CA ARG A 174 2.11 -18.66 -9.68
C ARG A 174 1.30 -17.81 -8.71
N TYR A 175 0.15 -18.32 -8.32
CA TYR A 175 -0.78 -17.67 -7.39
C TYR A 175 -1.48 -18.71 -6.52
N LEU A 176 -1.91 -18.34 -5.32
CA LEU A 176 -2.74 -19.22 -4.49
C LEU A 176 -4.20 -19.20 -4.97
N SER A 177 -4.77 -20.36 -5.27
CA SER A 177 -6.14 -20.46 -5.78
C SER A 177 -7.16 -20.20 -4.67
N PRO A 178 -8.01 -19.15 -4.77
CA PRO A 178 -8.92 -18.75 -3.69
C PRO A 178 -10.13 -19.69 -3.51
N THR A 179 -10.29 -20.70 -4.37
CA THR A 179 -11.35 -21.72 -4.27
C THR A 179 -10.83 -23.08 -3.82
N THR A 180 -9.54 -23.37 -3.94
CA THR A 180 -8.99 -24.69 -3.58
C THR A 180 -7.71 -24.65 -2.75
N GLY A 181 -7.24 -23.48 -2.30
CA GLY A 181 -6.03 -23.34 -1.48
C GLY A 181 -4.69 -23.60 -2.18
N LEU A 182 -4.71 -24.15 -3.40
CA LEU A 182 -3.52 -24.68 -4.06
C LEU A 182 -2.74 -23.61 -4.85
N CYS A 183 -1.41 -23.65 -4.77
CA CYS A 183 -0.52 -22.91 -5.66
C CYS A 183 -0.67 -23.39 -7.11
N ARG A 184 -1.19 -22.53 -8.00
CA ARG A 184 -1.43 -22.80 -9.43
C ARG A 184 -0.60 -21.88 -10.33
N GLN A 185 -0.23 -22.36 -11.51
CA GLN A 185 0.37 -21.52 -12.55
C GLN A 185 -0.61 -20.43 -12.99
N LEU A 186 -0.14 -19.19 -13.03
CA LEU A 186 -0.95 -18.06 -13.48
C LEU A 186 -1.18 -18.14 -15.00
N LYS A 187 -2.42 -17.93 -15.42
CA LYS A 187 -2.81 -17.73 -16.82
C LYS A 187 -3.53 -16.40 -16.92
N VAL A 188 -3.14 -15.59 -17.89
CA VAL A 188 -3.52 -14.18 -17.99
C VAL A 188 -4.33 -13.95 -19.26
N GLN A 189 -5.57 -13.52 -19.13
CA GLN A 189 -6.34 -13.07 -20.29
C GLN A 189 -5.78 -11.74 -20.81
N ALA A 190 -5.56 -11.66 -22.12
CA ALA A 190 -4.91 -10.53 -22.77
C ALA A 190 -5.69 -10.07 -24.01
N VAL A 191 -5.71 -8.76 -24.26
CA VAL A 191 -6.28 -8.17 -25.48
C VAL A 191 -5.52 -8.65 -26.72
N THR A 192 -4.18 -8.67 -26.64
CA THR A 192 -3.29 -9.23 -27.68
C THR A 192 -2.45 -10.37 -27.08
N PRO A 193 -2.93 -11.62 -27.07
CA PRO A 193 -2.19 -12.74 -26.51
C PRO A 193 -0.93 -13.05 -27.35
N SER A 194 0.23 -12.98 -26.69
CA SER A 194 1.56 -13.08 -27.31
C SER A 194 2.44 -14.15 -26.63
N GLY A 195 2.31 -14.32 -25.31
CA GLY A 195 3.09 -15.26 -24.50
C GLY A 195 2.41 -16.62 -24.31
N LYS A 196 3.22 -17.64 -24.00
CA LYS A 196 2.79 -19.04 -23.69
C LYS A 196 1.75 -19.16 -22.55
N TYR A 197 1.68 -18.16 -21.67
CA TYR A 197 0.78 -18.11 -20.51
C TYR A 197 -0.32 -17.05 -20.66
N GLU A 198 -0.39 -16.40 -21.81
CA GLU A 198 -1.43 -15.45 -22.17
C GLU A 198 -2.54 -16.19 -22.96
N VAL A 199 -3.78 -15.80 -22.71
CA VAL A 199 -4.97 -16.42 -23.31
C VAL A 199 -5.83 -15.32 -23.91
N ALA A 200 -6.49 -15.59 -25.05
CA ALA A 200 -7.55 -14.69 -25.52
C ALA A 200 -8.65 -14.57 -24.44
N ILE A 201 -9.27 -13.39 -24.34
CA ILE A 201 -10.33 -13.13 -23.38
C ILE A 201 -11.48 -14.12 -23.57
N LYS A 202 -12.00 -14.64 -22.44
CA LYS A 202 -13.11 -15.59 -22.38
C LYS A 202 -14.07 -15.12 -21.30
N ASP A 203 -15.36 -15.40 -21.50
CA ASP A 203 -16.38 -15.17 -20.49
C ASP A 203 -17.33 -16.36 -20.39
N ASN A 204 -17.88 -16.56 -19.21
CA ASN A 204 -18.82 -17.64 -18.91
C ASN A 204 -20.28 -17.18 -18.92
N THR A 205 -20.59 -15.98 -19.43
CA THR A 205 -21.95 -15.43 -19.37
C THR A 205 -22.93 -16.25 -20.20
N SER A 206 -24.18 -16.26 -19.75
CA SER A 206 -25.28 -16.99 -20.38
C SER A 206 -25.40 -16.71 -21.90
N GLU A 207 -24.97 -17.68 -22.72
CA GLU A 207 -25.05 -17.65 -24.18
C GLU A 207 -26.46 -17.37 -24.73
N ALA A 208 -27.51 -17.69 -23.99
CA ALA A 208 -28.88 -17.31 -24.35
C ALA A 208 -29.06 -15.78 -24.38
N CYS A 209 -28.44 -15.04 -23.45
CA CYS A 209 -28.51 -13.59 -23.40
C CYS A 209 -27.70 -12.97 -24.54
N LYS A 210 -26.46 -13.45 -24.76
CA LYS A 210 -25.61 -13.07 -25.91
C LYS A 210 -26.33 -13.23 -27.25
N VAL A 211 -26.95 -14.39 -27.48
CA VAL A 211 -27.66 -14.64 -28.74
C VAL A 211 -28.95 -13.82 -28.83
N ALA A 212 -29.68 -13.59 -27.73
CA ALA A 212 -30.82 -12.66 -27.74
C ALA A 212 -30.41 -11.23 -28.13
N ILE A 213 -29.33 -10.70 -27.56
CA ILE A 213 -28.81 -9.35 -27.87
C ILE A 213 -28.36 -9.29 -29.34
N TRP A 214 -27.67 -10.33 -29.82
CA TRP A 214 -27.29 -10.44 -31.22
C TRP A 214 -28.51 -10.48 -32.17
N LEU A 215 -29.57 -11.22 -31.81
CA LEU A 215 -30.80 -11.32 -32.61
C LEU A 215 -31.57 -10.00 -32.71
N LEU A 216 -31.54 -9.16 -31.67
CA LEU A 216 -32.19 -7.83 -31.68
C LEU A 216 -31.35 -6.78 -32.41
N THR A 217 -30.02 -6.82 -32.27
CA THR A 217 -29.11 -5.88 -32.95
C THR A 217 -29.01 -6.15 -34.45
N HIS A 218 -29.06 -7.42 -34.87
CA HIS A 218 -28.90 -7.85 -36.27
C HIS A 218 -30.25 -8.18 -36.93
N SER A 219 -31.24 -7.30 -36.79
CA SER A 219 -32.59 -7.48 -37.36
C SER A 219 -32.56 -7.87 -38.85
N PRO A 220 -33.37 -8.84 -39.31
CA PRO A 220 -33.26 -9.48 -40.63
C PRO A 220 -33.75 -8.61 -41.83
N VAL A 221 -33.37 -7.33 -41.88
CA VAL A 221 -33.72 -6.39 -42.96
C VAL A 221 -32.84 -6.65 -44.21
N ARG A 222 -33.20 -7.71 -44.95
CA ARG A 222 -32.89 -7.94 -46.37
C ARG A 222 -31.40 -7.91 -46.77
N GLY A 223 -30.62 -8.90 -46.35
CA GLY A 223 -29.23 -9.11 -46.81
C GLY A 223 -28.68 -10.50 -46.50
N GLN A 224 -27.39 -10.74 -46.82
CA GLN A 224 -26.70 -12.05 -46.62
C GLN A 224 -26.75 -12.58 -45.18
N ASN A 225 -26.99 -11.71 -44.19
CA ASN A 225 -27.10 -12.11 -42.78
C ASN A 225 -28.41 -12.87 -42.44
N PHE A 226 -29.40 -12.94 -43.35
CA PHE A 226 -30.69 -13.60 -43.10
C PHE A 226 -30.55 -15.07 -42.64
N PHE A 227 -29.76 -15.88 -43.36
CA PHE A 227 -29.54 -17.28 -42.99
C PHE A 227 -28.76 -17.43 -41.68
N LYS A 228 -27.81 -16.52 -41.40
CA LYS A 228 -27.10 -16.47 -40.10
C LYS A 228 -28.07 -16.15 -38.96
N TRP A 229 -29.01 -15.24 -39.19
CA TRP A 229 -30.05 -14.88 -38.23
C TRP A 229 -30.97 -16.05 -37.91
N ILE A 230 -31.47 -16.76 -38.93
CA ILE A 230 -32.28 -17.97 -38.74
C ILE A 230 -31.50 -19.04 -37.96
N GLY A 231 -30.24 -19.30 -38.29
CA GLY A 231 -29.40 -20.26 -37.56
C GLY A 231 -29.21 -19.89 -36.08
N LYS A 232 -28.94 -18.61 -35.79
CA LYS A 232 -28.84 -18.10 -34.41
C LYS A 232 -30.19 -18.13 -33.68
N PHE A 233 -31.31 -17.90 -34.37
CA PHE A 233 -32.65 -17.98 -33.79
C PHE A 233 -33.02 -19.42 -33.40
N PHE A 234 -32.74 -20.41 -34.25
CA PHE A 234 -32.91 -21.82 -33.88
C PHE A 234 -32.01 -22.23 -32.70
N TRP A 235 -30.77 -21.74 -32.65
CA TRP A 235 -29.86 -21.99 -31.52
C TRP A 235 -30.38 -21.38 -30.21
N PHE A 236 -30.92 -20.16 -30.26
CA PHE A 236 -31.56 -19.51 -29.11
C PHE A 236 -32.82 -20.25 -28.65
N ALA A 237 -33.68 -20.67 -29.59
CA ALA A 237 -34.85 -21.48 -29.29
C ALA A 237 -34.47 -22.80 -28.61
N LEU A 238 -33.43 -23.49 -29.10
CA LEU A 238 -32.91 -24.71 -28.48
C LEU A 238 -32.34 -24.45 -27.06
N LYS A 239 -31.68 -23.32 -26.84
CA LYS A 239 -31.20 -22.91 -25.50
C LYS A 239 -32.33 -22.51 -24.54
N LEU A 240 -33.46 -21.99 -25.03
CA LEU A 240 -34.68 -21.83 -24.22
C LEU A 240 -35.38 -23.16 -23.89
N PHE A 241 -35.18 -24.20 -24.69
CA PHE A 241 -35.73 -25.53 -24.42
C PHE A 241 -34.95 -26.27 -23.32
N TRP A 242 -33.64 -26.05 -23.23
CA TRP A 242 -32.76 -26.82 -22.33
C TRP A 242 -33.16 -26.78 -20.84
N PRO A 243 -33.56 -25.64 -20.22
CA PRO A 243 -34.04 -25.63 -18.84
C PRO A 243 -35.34 -26.41 -18.63
N ILE A 244 -36.14 -26.59 -19.68
CA ILE A 244 -37.39 -27.37 -19.63
C ILE A 244 -37.07 -28.86 -19.71
N ILE A 245 -36.10 -29.25 -20.55
CA ILE A 245 -35.54 -30.62 -20.51
C ILE A 245 -34.97 -30.90 -19.12
N TRP A 246 -34.16 -29.99 -18.58
CA TRP A 246 -33.57 -30.16 -17.26
C TRP A 246 -34.62 -30.32 -16.17
N PHE A 247 -35.61 -29.41 -16.10
CA PHE A 247 -36.72 -29.51 -15.14
C PHE A 247 -37.52 -30.82 -15.28
N LEU A 248 -37.76 -31.29 -16.51
CA LEU A 248 -38.42 -32.58 -16.76
C LEU A 248 -37.54 -33.78 -16.36
N VAL A 249 -36.22 -33.69 -16.51
CA VAL A 249 -35.26 -34.72 -16.07
C VAL A 249 -35.16 -34.75 -14.56
N GLU A 250 -35.05 -33.60 -13.89
CA GLU A 250 -34.95 -33.46 -12.43
C GLU A 250 -36.26 -33.90 -11.72
N LEU A 251 -37.41 -33.69 -12.36
CA LEU A 251 -38.71 -34.20 -11.93
C LEU A 251 -38.85 -35.73 -12.10
N TYR A 252 -38.05 -36.36 -12.98
CA TYR A 252 -38.12 -37.80 -13.29
C TYR A 252 -36.95 -38.62 -12.70
N PHE A 253 -35.84 -37.96 -12.37
CA PHE A 253 -34.64 -38.50 -11.77
C PHE A 253 -34.13 -37.57 -10.66
N SER A 254 -34.39 -37.92 -9.40
CA SER A 254 -33.76 -37.28 -8.25
C SER A 254 -32.27 -37.67 -8.16
N SER A 255 -31.44 -37.04 -8.98
CA SER A 255 -30.00 -37.30 -9.10
C SER A 255 -29.19 -36.07 -8.76
N SER A 256 -28.82 -35.92 -7.49
CA SER A 256 -28.04 -34.80 -6.95
C SER A 256 -26.56 -34.83 -7.38
N ASN A 257 -26.30 -34.60 -8.66
CA ASN A 257 -24.94 -34.52 -9.21
C ASN A 257 -24.43 -33.07 -9.16
N SER A 258 -23.83 -32.68 -8.04
CA SER A 258 -23.07 -31.43 -7.92
C SER A 258 -21.75 -31.53 -8.70
N GLY A 259 -21.69 -30.94 -9.89
CA GLY A 259 -20.47 -30.88 -10.70
C GLY A 259 -19.46 -29.86 -10.17
N GLU A 260 -18.26 -30.31 -9.78
CA GLU A 260 -17.27 -29.51 -9.02
C GLU A 260 -16.62 -28.34 -9.78
N ASP A 261 -16.89 -28.17 -11.08
CA ASP A 261 -16.40 -27.05 -11.91
C ASP A 261 -17.48 -25.99 -12.22
N GLU A 262 -18.75 -26.19 -11.84
CA GLU A 262 -19.76 -25.12 -11.94
C GLU A 262 -19.59 -24.12 -10.79
N ASP A 263 -18.92 -23.01 -11.11
CA ASP A 263 -18.75 -21.78 -10.31
C ASP A 263 -20.15 -21.09 -10.17
N THR A 264 -21.06 -21.77 -9.47
CA THR A 264 -22.51 -21.50 -9.44
C THR A 264 -22.81 -20.06 -9.02
N SER A 265 -23.67 -19.39 -9.79
CA SER A 265 -23.91 -17.94 -9.70
C SER A 265 -24.82 -17.52 -8.54
N TYR A 266 -24.50 -18.01 -7.34
CA TYR A 266 -25.03 -17.51 -6.07
C TYR A 266 -24.23 -16.26 -5.66
N ASN A 267 -24.94 -15.18 -5.33
CA ASN A 267 -24.31 -13.96 -4.80
C ASN A 267 -23.97 -14.16 -3.32
N THR A 268 -22.70 -14.41 -2.99
CA THR A 268 -22.21 -14.47 -1.61
C THR A 268 -22.14 -13.08 -0.97
N GLY A 269 -22.07 -12.02 -1.79
CA GLY A 269 -21.95 -10.63 -1.35
C GLY A 269 -20.54 -10.23 -0.89
N TYR A 270 -19.55 -11.10 -1.00
CA TYR A 270 -18.14 -10.86 -0.65
C TYR A 270 -17.22 -11.19 -1.83
N TYR A 271 -16.07 -10.53 -1.92
CA TYR A 271 -15.03 -10.91 -2.89
C TYR A 271 -14.46 -12.29 -2.55
N ARG A 272 -13.87 -12.98 -3.54
CA ARG A 272 -13.12 -14.22 -3.26
C ARG A 272 -11.90 -13.90 -2.37
N PRO A 273 -11.76 -14.52 -1.19
CA PRO A 273 -10.75 -14.15 -0.20
C PRO A 273 -9.33 -14.51 -0.63
N TYR A 274 -8.34 -13.84 -0.04
CA TYR A 274 -6.94 -14.25 -0.14
C TYR A 274 -6.58 -15.21 0.99
N LEU A 275 -6.27 -16.46 0.63
CA LEU A 275 -6.07 -17.56 1.60
C LEU A 275 -4.62 -17.71 2.10
N ARG A 276 -3.64 -17.01 1.52
CA ARG A 276 -2.23 -17.18 1.89
C ARG A 276 -1.93 -16.41 3.17
N GLN A 277 -1.16 -17.04 4.05
CA GLN A 277 -0.64 -16.44 5.28
C GLN A 277 0.88 -16.49 5.27
N PHE A 278 1.51 -15.55 5.96
CA PHE A 278 2.94 -15.57 6.24
C PHE A 278 3.29 -16.81 7.07
N GLN A 279 4.20 -17.62 6.53
CA GLN A 279 4.76 -18.83 7.11
C GLN A 279 6.27 -18.62 7.10
N GLY A 280 6.87 -18.52 8.27
CA GLY A 280 8.26 -18.11 8.46
C GLY A 280 8.43 -17.48 9.85
N GLN A 281 9.64 -17.06 10.19
CA GLN A 281 9.91 -16.32 11.40
C GLN A 281 10.08 -14.82 11.10
N LEU A 282 9.58 -13.96 11.98
CA LEU A 282 9.90 -12.54 11.96
C LEU A 282 11.40 -12.36 12.25
N TRP A 283 12.09 -11.58 11.43
CA TRP A 283 13.46 -11.17 11.72
C TRP A 283 13.44 -10.18 12.91
N ALA A 284 12.59 -9.16 12.82
CA ALA A 284 12.22 -8.29 13.94
C ALA A 284 10.70 -8.26 14.11
N ALA A 285 10.22 -8.45 15.34
CA ALA A 285 8.81 -8.40 15.73
C ALA A 285 8.44 -7.08 16.42
N ARG A 286 7.17 -6.64 16.30
CA ARG A 286 6.64 -5.51 17.09
C ARG A 286 6.43 -5.91 18.55
N SER A 287 5.97 -7.14 18.81
CA SER A 287 5.82 -7.67 20.17
C SER A 287 7.12 -8.27 20.72
N ARG A 288 7.42 -8.01 22.00
CA ARG A 288 8.52 -8.65 22.72
C ARG A 288 8.26 -10.12 23.06
N THR A 289 7.00 -10.57 23.05
CA THR A 289 6.61 -11.96 23.32
C THR A 289 6.85 -12.89 22.14
N GLU A 290 6.94 -12.33 20.93
CA GLU A 290 7.15 -13.10 19.71
C GLU A 290 8.61 -13.57 19.59
N HIS A 291 8.79 -14.65 18.82
CA HIS A 291 10.13 -15.07 18.43
C HIS A 291 10.65 -14.16 17.30
N SER A 292 11.96 -13.94 17.29
CA SER A 292 12.65 -12.97 16.44
C SER A 292 13.98 -13.62 16.07
N SER A 293 14.29 -13.77 14.78
CA SER A 293 15.55 -14.41 14.35
C SER A 293 16.76 -13.47 14.44
N ARG A 294 16.54 -12.14 14.42
CA ARG A 294 17.56 -11.15 14.82
C ARG A 294 18.04 -11.50 16.23
N HIS A 295 19.37 -11.60 16.39
CA HIS A 295 20.02 -12.02 17.64
C HIS A 295 19.44 -11.26 18.84
N LYS A 296 18.78 -11.98 19.75
CA LYS A 296 18.38 -11.42 21.05
C LYS A 296 19.64 -11.21 21.87
N GLU A 297 19.83 -10.00 22.40
CA GLU A 297 20.81 -9.75 23.47
C GLU A 297 20.47 -10.61 24.69
N GLU A 298 21.47 -10.91 25.53
CA GLU A 298 21.25 -11.71 26.73
C GLU A 298 20.31 -10.98 27.72
N PRO A 299 19.29 -11.65 28.27
CA PRO A 299 18.32 -11.05 29.17
C PRO A 299 18.95 -10.78 30.55
N GLY A 300 19.73 -9.70 30.63
CA GLY A 300 20.45 -9.27 31.83
C GLY A 300 21.18 -7.93 31.66
N THR A 301 21.60 -7.58 30.44
CA THR A 301 22.08 -6.21 30.17
C THR A 301 20.90 -5.23 30.20
N ASN A 302 20.99 -4.23 31.09
CA ASN A 302 20.16 -3.03 31.03
C ASN A 302 20.67 -2.14 29.88
N THR A 303 20.53 -2.63 28.64
CA THR A 303 21.13 -2.00 27.46
C THR A 303 20.48 -0.63 27.25
N ARG A 304 21.27 0.44 27.37
CA ARG A 304 20.77 1.81 27.42
C ARG A 304 20.16 2.22 26.07
N THR A 305 18.85 2.06 25.90
CA THR A 305 18.09 2.71 24.83
C THR A 305 17.94 4.22 25.06
N HIS A 306 18.44 4.75 26.18
CA HIS A 306 18.53 6.18 26.45
C HIS A 306 19.83 6.46 27.20
N THR A 307 20.66 7.37 26.69
CA THR A 307 21.82 7.90 27.42
C THR A 307 21.58 9.37 27.71
N CYS A 308 20.83 9.67 28.78
CA CYS A 308 20.56 11.06 29.21
C CYS A 308 21.82 11.89 29.56
N TYR A 309 22.99 11.24 29.53
CA TYR A 309 24.33 11.77 29.79
C TYR A 309 25.34 10.92 29.00
N PRO A 310 26.46 11.49 28.51
CA PRO A 310 27.51 10.72 27.84
C PRO A 310 28.14 9.67 28.76
N ARG A 311 28.79 8.64 28.18
CA ARG A 311 29.59 7.65 28.93
C ARG A 311 30.85 8.27 29.52
N VAL A 312 31.48 9.15 28.76
CA VAL A 312 32.78 9.76 29.03
C VAL A 312 32.69 11.26 28.79
N LEU A 313 33.36 12.06 29.61
CA LEU A 313 33.46 13.51 29.47
C LEU A 313 34.89 13.96 29.78
N MET A 314 35.46 14.89 29.00
CA MET A 314 36.75 15.48 29.35
C MET A 314 36.51 16.64 30.31
N ILE A 315 37.04 16.54 31.54
CA ILE A 315 36.88 17.54 32.61
C ILE A 315 38.25 18.07 33.02
N ARG A 316 38.37 19.38 33.20
CA ARG A 316 39.61 20.05 33.64
C ARG A 316 39.81 19.88 35.15
N GLY A 317 40.92 19.25 35.54
CA GLY A 317 41.23 19.00 36.94
C GLY A 317 41.58 20.30 37.70
N SER A 318 40.79 20.62 38.74
CA SER A 318 40.84 21.88 39.50
C SER A 318 42.22 22.28 40.03
N ASN A 319 43.11 21.30 40.24
CA ASN A 319 44.42 21.48 40.86
C ASN A 319 45.61 21.46 39.89
N ARG A 320 45.40 21.22 38.57
CA ARG A 320 46.49 21.03 37.60
C ARG A 320 46.32 21.66 36.22
N ASN A 321 45.14 22.18 35.87
CA ASN A 321 44.84 22.67 34.51
C ASN A 321 45.01 21.56 33.43
N GLU A 322 44.89 20.30 33.86
CA GLU A 322 45.11 19.07 33.10
C GLU A 322 43.74 18.46 32.75
N TRP A 323 43.55 18.01 31.51
CA TRP A 323 42.29 17.46 31.03
C TRP A 323 42.20 15.96 31.32
N VAL A 324 41.22 15.56 32.12
CA VAL A 324 41.05 14.18 32.61
C VAL A 324 39.80 13.56 31.98
N ARG A 325 39.95 12.34 31.47
CA ARG A 325 38.85 11.52 30.93
C ARG A 325 37.99 10.98 32.08
N CYS A 326 36.90 11.67 32.39
CA CYS A 326 35.96 11.28 33.42
C CYS A 326 34.98 10.22 32.91
N VAL A 327 34.78 9.16 33.68
CA VAL A 327 33.81 8.08 33.44
C VAL A 327 32.84 7.92 34.63
N ASP A 328 33.01 8.72 35.68
CA ASP A 328 32.11 8.70 36.84
C ASP A 328 30.76 9.33 36.49
N ARG A 329 29.70 8.56 36.70
CA ARG A 329 28.34 8.94 36.31
C ARG A 329 27.84 10.13 37.11
N ASP A 330 28.09 10.15 38.41
CA ASP A 330 27.50 11.16 39.29
C ASP A 330 28.18 12.53 39.10
N THR A 331 29.49 12.54 38.83
CA THR A 331 30.21 13.74 38.37
C THR A 331 29.67 14.22 37.01
N ILE A 332 29.53 13.33 36.01
CA ILE A 332 29.01 13.70 34.68
C ILE A 332 27.57 14.26 34.77
N ILE A 333 26.73 13.74 35.65
CA ILE A 333 25.33 14.19 35.82
C ILE A 333 25.22 15.66 36.23
N HIS A 334 26.19 16.17 36.99
CA HIS A 334 26.19 17.53 37.54
C HIS A 334 27.13 18.50 36.82
N THR A 335 27.86 18.04 35.79
CA THR A 335 28.85 18.85 35.07
C THR A 335 28.24 19.50 33.83
N GLN A 336 28.30 20.84 33.74
CA GLN A 336 27.98 21.60 32.52
C GLN A 336 29.11 21.46 31.49
N TYR A 337 28.78 21.18 30.23
CA TYR A 337 29.77 20.95 29.16
C TYR A 337 29.37 21.53 27.80
N ILE A 338 30.39 21.78 26.97
CA ILE A 338 30.24 22.07 25.53
C ILE A 338 30.34 20.77 24.72
N ALA A 339 29.48 20.57 23.73
CA ALA A 339 29.67 19.53 22.69
C ALA A 339 30.37 20.11 21.45
N ILE A 340 31.26 19.33 20.83
CA ILE A 340 32.10 19.78 19.71
C ILE A 340 31.69 19.11 18.40
N SER A 341 31.07 19.90 17.49
CA SER A 341 30.70 19.46 16.14
C SER A 341 31.72 19.95 15.12
N TYR A 342 32.13 19.09 14.18
CA TYR A 342 33.12 19.42 13.14
C TYR A 342 33.04 18.44 11.95
N ARG A 343 33.74 18.75 10.85
CA ARG A 343 33.99 17.79 9.76
C ARG A 343 35.46 17.36 9.78
N ALA A 344 35.71 16.07 9.99
CA ALA A 344 37.05 15.48 10.04
C ALA A 344 37.98 15.93 8.89
N ALA A 345 37.48 15.91 7.66
CA ALA A 345 38.22 16.28 6.44
C ALA A 345 38.69 17.75 6.38
N ALA A 346 38.23 18.62 7.29
CA ALA A 346 38.66 20.01 7.40
C ALA A 346 39.81 20.24 8.41
N PHE A 347 40.18 19.21 9.19
CA PHE A 347 41.14 19.35 10.29
C PHE A 347 42.32 18.38 10.24
N TYR A 348 42.11 17.15 9.76
CA TYR A 348 43.15 16.13 9.59
C TYR A 348 42.93 15.27 8.34
N SER A 349 44.02 14.89 7.68
CA SER A 349 43.99 13.90 6.59
C SER A 349 44.09 12.47 7.16
N ARG A 350 44.05 11.46 6.28
CA ARG A 350 44.29 10.04 6.65
C ARG A 350 45.71 9.57 6.31
N ASP A 351 46.62 10.51 6.12
CA ASP A 351 48.04 10.24 5.84
C ASP A 351 48.83 10.05 7.14
N LEU A 352 50.16 9.92 7.01
CA LEU A 352 51.11 9.73 8.12
C LEU A 352 51.07 10.81 9.22
N HIS A 353 50.39 11.94 8.99
CA HIS A 353 50.28 13.06 9.92
C HIS A 353 48.98 13.08 10.75
N GLU A 354 48.01 12.19 10.48
CA GLU A 354 46.68 12.17 11.14
C GLU A 354 46.75 12.32 12.67
N LYS A 355 47.67 11.60 13.33
CA LYS A 355 47.83 11.65 14.81
C LYS A 355 48.29 13.01 15.33
N LYS A 356 49.14 13.73 14.58
CA LYS A 356 49.62 15.07 14.95
C LYS A 356 48.53 16.11 14.71
N GLU A 357 47.83 15.99 13.59
CA GLU A 357 46.76 16.91 13.20
C GLU A 357 45.55 16.79 14.13
N LYS A 358 45.17 15.57 14.54
CA LYS A 358 44.18 15.33 15.61
C LYS A 358 44.60 15.94 16.94
N ALA A 359 45.85 15.74 17.38
CA ALA A 359 46.33 16.32 18.63
C ALA A 359 46.26 17.86 18.62
N GLN A 360 46.70 18.49 17.53
CA GLN A 360 46.62 19.94 17.34
C GLN A 360 45.15 20.43 17.35
N PHE A 361 44.24 19.74 16.65
CA PHE A 361 42.81 20.07 16.66
C PHE A 361 42.20 19.95 18.07
N THR A 362 42.56 18.93 18.84
CA THR A 362 42.09 18.80 20.23
C THR A 362 42.59 19.96 21.11
N ASP A 363 43.82 20.45 20.90
CA ASP A 363 44.32 21.62 21.64
C ASP A 363 43.66 22.94 21.16
N ASP A 364 43.37 23.09 19.86
CA ASP A 364 42.56 24.20 19.31
C ASP A 364 41.15 24.24 19.93
N VAL A 365 40.56 23.07 20.17
CA VAL A 365 39.27 22.87 20.86
C VAL A 365 39.38 23.24 22.34
N ARG A 366 40.39 22.73 23.07
CA ARG A 366 40.61 23.02 24.49
C ARG A 366 40.77 24.52 24.73
N ALA A 367 41.50 25.22 23.86
CA ALA A 367 41.65 26.67 23.91
C ALA A 367 40.30 27.40 23.72
N ALA A 368 39.46 26.95 22.78
CA ALA A 368 38.14 27.52 22.56
C ALA A 368 37.17 27.28 23.75
N VAL A 369 37.18 26.09 24.34
CA VAL A 369 36.36 25.73 25.50
C VAL A 369 36.73 26.58 26.74
N ILE A 370 38.03 26.76 27.01
CA ILE A 370 38.51 27.66 28.08
C ILE A 370 38.11 29.12 27.77
N GLY A 371 38.21 29.56 26.51
CA GLY A 371 37.75 30.88 26.07
C GLY A 371 36.24 31.12 26.19
N GLN A 372 35.44 30.07 26.33
CA GLN A 372 34.01 30.13 26.63
C GLN A 372 33.68 29.94 28.12
N GLN A 373 34.70 29.84 28.99
CA GLN A 373 34.59 29.66 30.45
C GLN A 373 34.00 28.30 30.90
N PHE A 374 34.13 27.25 30.09
CA PHE A 374 33.71 25.89 30.48
C PHE A 374 34.88 25.04 30.97
N ASP A 375 34.64 24.24 32.01
CA ASP A 375 35.59 23.27 32.57
C ASP A 375 35.42 21.85 32.03
N ALA A 376 34.47 21.62 31.11
CA ALA A 376 34.26 20.32 30.49
C ALA A 376 33.81 20.39 29.01
N TYR A 377 34.21 19.38 28.23
CA TYR A 377 33.75 19.20 26.85
C TYR A 377 33.49 17.74 26.49
N TRP A 378 32.64 17.54 25.48
CA TRP A 378 32.45 16.28 24.78
C TRP A 378 32.92 16.39 23.32
N LEU A 379 33.85 15.51 22.95
CA LEU A 379 34.45 15.40 21.62
C LEU A 379 34.62 13.92 21.27
N ASP A 380 34.11 13.49 20.11
CA ASP A 380 34.11 12.08 19.68
C ASP A 380 35.50 11.43 19.63
N LEU A 381 36.56 12.22 19.34
CA LEU A 381 37.95 11.76 19.35
C LEU A 381 38.46 11.27 20.72
N GLU A 382 37.87 11.72 21.84
CA GLU A 382 38.33 11.40 23.21
C GLU A 382 37.23 10.82 24.11
N CYS A 383 35.95 11.07 23.80
CA CYS A 383 34.81 10.83 24.68
C CYS A 383 33.93 9.62 24.26
N LEU A 384 34.43 8.75 23.40
CA LEU A 384 33.83 7.45 23.10
C LEU A 384 34.43 6.35 24.00
N GLY A 385 33.73 5.21 24.08
CA GLY A 385 34.21 4.00 24.76
C GLY A 385 35.50 3.39 24.18
N GLU A 386 36.05 2.40 24.89
CA GLU A 386 37.31 1.75 24.50
C GLU A 386 37.10 0.55 23.56
N THR A 387 35.93 -0.08 23.64
CA THR A 387 35.54 -1.19 22.78
C THR A 387 34.72 -0.71 21.58
N GLU A 388 34.83 -1.41 20.43
CA GLU A 388 34.08 -1.10 19.21
C GLU A 388 32.56 -1.09 19.45
N SER A 389 32.06 -1.99 20.29
CA SER A 389 30.64 -2.05 20.70
C SER A 389 30.20 -0.82 21.49
N GLU A 390 31.03 -0.30 22.40
CA GLU A 390 30.74 0.95 23.11
C GLU A 390 30.87 2.18 22.21
N GLN A 391 31.88 2.24 21.34
CA GLN A 391 32.05 3.34 20.39
C GLN A 391 30.83 3.47 19.48
N ASN A 392 30.34 2.34 18.95
CA ASN A 392 29.10 2.30 18.19
C ASN A 392 27.92 2.82 19.04
N LEU A 393 27.68 2.25 20.23
CA LEU A 393 26.57 2.68 21.10
C LEU A 393 26.62 4.17 21.46
N ASP A 394 27.80 4.71 21.75
CA ASP A 394 28.01 6.11 22.13
C ASP A 394 27.79 7.05 20.93
N VAL A 395 28.22 6.68 19.71
CA VAL A 395 27.91 7.41 18.47
C VAL A 395 26.40 7.42 18.21
N TYR A 396 25.71 6.28 18.33
CA TYR A 396 24.28 6.20 18.03
C TYR A 396 23.37 6.79 19.12
N CYS A 397 23.90 7.06 20.31
CA CYS A 397 23.23 7.85 21.34
C CYS A 397 23.75 9.31 21.43
N MET A 398 24.69 9.72 20.56
CA MET A 398 25.29 11.07 20.53
C MET A 398 24.24 12.19 20.46
N SER A 399 23.11 11.95 19.78
CA SER A 399 21.97 12.89 19.75
C SER A 399 21.44 13.28 21.14
N ASP A 400 21.51 12.38 22.14
CA ASP A 400 21.12 12.68 23.52
C ASP A 400 22.18 13.53 24.25
N VAL A 401 23.47 13.38 23.86
CA VAL A 401 24.60 14.15 24.39
C VAL A 401 24.55 15.61 23.92
N TYR A 402 24.26 15.85 22.64
CA TYR A 402 24.08 17.20 22.09
C TYR A 402 22.82 17.88 22.65
N ARG A 403 21.73 17.12 22.84
CA ARG A 403 20.50 17.60 23.52
C ARG A 403 20.71 18.00 24.98
N ARG A 404 21.81 17.58 25.60
CA ARG A 404 22.15 17.81 27.02
C ARG A 404 23.31 18.78 27.22
N ALA A 405 24.05 19.12 26.17
CA ALA A 405 25.08 20.16 26.21
C ALA A 405 24.46 21.54 26.50
N GLU A 406 25.17 22.40 27.21
CA GLU A 406 24.72 23.79 27.43
C GLU A 406 24.98 24.68 26.21
N THR A 407 25.97 24.33 25.39
CA THR A 407 26.26 24.96 24.11
C THR A 407 26.99 23.97 23.23
N THR A 408 26.70 23.99 21.93
CA THR A 408 27.44 23.23 20.93
C THR A 408 28.30 24.18 20.11
N LEU A 409 29.60 23.89 20.07
CA LEU A 409 30.60 24.64 19.31
C LEU A 409 30.85 23.94 17.97
N ILE A 410 30.49 24.63 16.88
CA ILE A 410 30.77 24.21 15.51
C ILE A 410 32.17 24.69 15.13
N MET A 411 33.12 23.76 15.01
CA MET A 411 34.47 24.02 14.51
C MET A 411 34.49 23.87 12.99
N LEU A 412 34.78 24.96 12.29
CA LEU A 412 34.92 25.03 10.84
C LEU A 412 36.39 25.13 10.43
N GLY A 413 36.68 24.73 9.19
CA GLY A 413 38.02 24.86 8.61
C GLY A 413 38.48 26.31 8.43
N GLU A 414 39.57 26.49 7.68
CA GLU A 414 40.16 27.81 7.40
C GLU A 414 39.22 28.63 6.49
N ALA A 415 38.75 29.78 6.96
CA ALA A 415 37.81 30.64 6.26
C ALA A 415 38.33 31.15 4.91
N ASP A 416 39.65 31.28 4.78
CA ASP A 416 40.37 31.63 3.54
C ASP A 416 40.19 30.58 2.43
N SER A 417 39.86 29.32 2.78
CA SER A 417 39.44 28.29 1.80
C SER A 417 38.04 28.53 1.24
N GLY A 418 37.28 29.45 1.84
CA GLY A 418 35.96 29.91 1.40
C GLY A 418 34.87 29.60 2.42
N GLU A 419 34.54 30.56 3.30
CA GLU A 419 33.53 30.43 4.38
C GLU A 419 32.24 29.68 4.00
N LYS A 420 31.65 30.01 2.84
CA LYS A 420 30.41 29.36 2.35
C LYS A 420 30.59 27.88 2.05
N GLU A 421 31.77 27.49 1.58
CA GLU A 421 32.08 26.10 1.29
C GLU A 421 32.42 25.34 2.57
N CYS A 422 33.08 25.96 3.56
CA CYS A 422 33.22 25.40 4.91
C CYS A 422 31.85 25.07 5.53
N TRP A 423 30.89 25.99 5.41
CA TRP A 423 29.53 25.82 5.94
C TRP A 423 28.75 24.70 5.24
N ARG A 424 28.75 24.66 3.90
CA ARG A 424 28.13 23.56 3.12
C ARG A 424 28.76 22.21 3.41
N SER A 425 30.10 22.19 3.44
CA SER A 425 30.93 21.01 3.73
C SER A 425 30.53 20.39 5.07
N TRP A 426 30.35 21.20 6.10
CA TRP A 426 29.85 20.74 7.41
C TRP A 426 28.35 20.38 7.37
N GLY A 427 27.50 21.19 6.73
CA GLY A 427 26.04 21.04 6.76
C GLY A 427 25.48 19.87 5.93
N GLY A 428 26.27 19.34 4.99
CA GLY A 428 25.92 18.20 4.14
C GLY A 428 26.06 16.83 4.80
N ARG A 429 26.74 16.71 5.96
CA ARG A 429 26.91 15.43 6.67
C ARG A 429 25.62 15.03 7.41
N VAL A 430 25.26 13.74 7.36
CA VAL A 430 24.05 13.21 8.05
C VAL A 430 23.94 13.57 9.53
N TRP A 431 25.05 13.53 10.29
CA TRP A 431 25.05 13.76 11.74
C TRP A 431 25.03 15.23 12.19
N THR A 432 25.53 16.17 11.38
CA THR A 432 25.59 17.59 11.78
C THR A 432 24.19 18.23 11.88
N PHE A 433 23.18 17.58 11.30
CA PHE A 433 21.78 17.98 11.38
C PHE A 433 21.14 17.71 12.77
N PRO A 434 21.10 16.47 13.32
CA PRO A 434 20.68 16.25 14.71
C PRO A 434 21.61 16.90 15.73
N GLU A 435 22.94 16.94 15.50
CA GLU A 435 23.88 17.67 16.37
C GLU A 435 23.43 19.13 16.58
N ALA A 436 23.08 19.84 15.50
CA ALA A 436 22.67 21.23 15.60
C ALA A 436 21.20 21.43 16.03
N LEU A 437 20.24 20.68 15.46
CA LEU A 437 18.82 20.86 15.73
C LEU A 437 18.40 20.46 17.15
N LEU A 438 19.13 19.54 17.80
CA LEU A 438 18.85 19.13 19.17
C LEU A 438 19.59 19.97 20.21
N SER A 439 20.58 20.78 19.81
CA SER A 439 21.38 21.60 20.72
C SER A 439 20.59 22.76 21.34
N SER A 440 20.84 23.01 22.62
CA SER A 440 20.20 24.09 23.39
C SER A 440 20.63 25.50 22.92
N ARG A 441 21.92 25.66 22.61
CA ARG A 441 22.58 26.89 22.10
C ARG A 441 23.66 26.50 21.11
N LEU A 442 23.89 27.35 20.10
CA LEU A 442 24.94 27.15 19.10
C LEU A 442 25.94 28.31 19.11
N CYS A 443 27.21 27.98 18.93
CA CYS A 443 28.25 28.92 18.53
C CYS A 443 29.17 28.28 17.48
N TYR A 444 29.99 29.09 16.81
CA TYR A 444 30.95 28.60 15.81
C TYR A 444 32.29 29.32 15.88
N LYS A 445 33.33 28.65 15.39
CA LYS A 445 34.70 29.16 15.27
C LYS A 445 35.29 28.67 13.94
N PHE A 446 35.93 29.55 13.18
CA PHE A 446 36.77 29.17 12.03
C PHE A 446 38.20 28.90 12.50
N ARG A 447 38.93 27.96 11.88
CA ARG A 447 40.27 27.54 12.35
C ARG A 447 41.28 28.68 12.40
N ASP A 448 41.21 29.62 11.45
CA ASP A 448 42.06 30.82 11.32
C ASP A 448 41.72 31.94 12.32
N ARG A 449 40.65 31.82 13.11
CA ARG A 449 40.11 32.93 13.93
C ARG A 449 39.94 32.54 15.38
N GLU A 450 40.40 33.40 16.28
CA GLU A 450 40.21 33.21 17.74
C GLU A 450 38.78 33.49 18.21
N GLU A 451 38.01 34.29 17.44
CA GLU A 451 36.69 34.76 17.81
C GLU A 451 35.60 33.67 17.68
N VAL A 452 35.03 33.24 18.81
CA VAL A 452 33.86 32.35 18.88
C VAL A 452 32.57 33.18 18.78
N LYS A 453 31.70 32.87 17.82
CA LYS A 453 30.47 33.64 17.55
C LYS A 453 29.20 32.86 17.90
N PRO A 454 28.21 33.45 18.59
CA PRO A 454 26.91 32.83 18.80
C PRO A 454 26.15 32.72 17.47
N LEU A 455 25.31 31.69 17.34
CA LEU A 455 24.58 31.39 16.12
C LEU A 455 23.12 31.03 16.43
N SER A 456 22.18 31.63 15.71
CA SER A 456 20.79 31.16 15.72
C SER A 456 20.58 30.05 14.69
N LEU A 457 19.67 29.10 14.97
CA LEU A 457 19.29 28.05 14.02
C LEU A 457 18.80 28.61 12.67
N PHE A 458 18.19 29.80 12.66
CA PHE A 458 17.79 30.48 11.42
C PHE A 458 18.99 30.97 10.60
N GLN A 459 20.03 31.51 11.25
CA GLN A 459 21.29 31.85 10.56
C GLN A 459 21.99 30.60 10.06
N LEU A 460 22.01 29.51 10.84
CA LEU A 460 22.58 28.23 10.44
C LEU A 460 21.94 27.71 9.14
N ALA A 461 20.60 27.70 9.05
CA ALA A 461 19.90 27.20 7.88
C ALA A 461 20.24 27.98 6.58
N ASN A 462 20.52 29.28 6.71
CA ASN A 462 20.90 30.15 5.59
C ASN A 462 22.40 30.10 5.22
N LEU A 463 23.25 29.51 6.08
CA LEU A 463 24.69 29.39 5.86
C LEU A 463 25.08 27.97 5.43
N ALA A 464 24.59 26.96 6.14
CA ALA A 464 25.07 25.58 6.07
C ALA A 464 24.29 24.69 5.09
N TYR A 465 23.02 25.00 4.80
CA TYR A 465 22.12 24.10 4.09
C TYR A 465 21.73 24.62 2.70
N THR A 466 21.34 23.72 1.80
CA THR A 466 21.06 24.04 0.39
C THR A 466 19.58 24.34 0.13
N ASN A 467 18.65 23.68 0.82
CA ASN A 467 17.22 23.84 0.62
C ASN A 467 16.63 24.65 1.78
N SER A 468 16.97 25.94 1.83
CA SER A 468 16.72 26.80 2.98
C SER A 468 15.25 26.92 3.38
N GLU A 469 14.28 26.71 2.48
CA GLU A 469 12.85 26.81 2.80
C GLU A 469 12.37 25.63 3.68
N ASP A 470 12.51 24.39 3.20
CA ASP A 470 12.18 23.16 3.96
C ASP A 470 12.89 23.15 5.32
N GLU A 471 14.16 23.53 5.34
CA GLU A 471 15.03 23.43 6.51
C GLU A 471 14.82 24.61 7.47
N GLN A 472 14.38 25.79 6.99
CA GLN A 472 13.81 26.83 7.85
C GLN A 472 12.48 26.39 8.48
N ALA A 473 11.60 25.68 7.77
CA ALA A 473 10.35 25.17 8.35
C ALA A 473 10.63 24.20 9.52
N ILE A 474 11.56 23.25 9.34
CA ILE A 474 12.05 22.37 10.42
C ILE A 474 12.64 23.19 11.57
N VAL A 475 13.52 24.16 11.28
CA VAL A 475 14.15 25.05 12.27
C VAL A 475 13.12 25.88 13.06
N ASN A 476 12.06 26.38 12.42
CA ASN A 476 11.02 27.18 13.06
C ASN A 476 10.19 26.33 14.03
N ALA A 477 9.87 25.09 13.64
CA ALA A 477 9.12 24.13 14.45
C ALA A 477 9.91 23.58 15.66
N TYR A 478 11.24 23.54 15.59
CA TYR A 478 12.11 23.11 16.70
C TYR A 478 12.63 24.27 17.56
N GLY A 479 13.14 25.34 16.96
CA GLY A 479 13.92 26.37 17.64
C GLY A 479 13.14 27.54 18.23
N ASN A 480 11.92 27.81 17.75
CA ASN A 480 11.12 28.96 18.20
C ASN A 480 9.65 28.64 18.51
N GLY A 481 9.10 27.51 18.03
CA GLY A 481 7.68 27.16 18.21
C GLY A 481 6.69 28.13 17.54
N LYS A 482 7.18 29.06 16.70
CA LYS A 482 6.40 30.09 16.02
C LYS A 482 5.49 29.54 14.93
N ASP A 483 5.90 28.44 14.31
CA ASP A 483 5.15 27.72 13.30
C ASP A 483 5.15 26.23 13.68
N PRO A 484 4.12 25.76 14.40
CA PRO A 484 4.09 24.42 14.99
C PRO A 484 3.61 23.38 13.97
N LEU A 485 4.46 23.04 12.99
CA LEU A 485 4.27 21.93 12.05
C LEU A 485 3.73 20.68 12.76
N GLU A 486 2.79 19.95 12.14
CA GLU A 486 2.24 18.74 12.75
C GLU A 486 3.39 17.74 13.01
N ARG A 487 3.27 16.93 14.06
CA ARG A 487 4.30 15.94 14.43
C ARG A 487 4.69 15.05 13.24
N LEU A 488 3.72 14.59 12.46
CA LEU A 488 3.92 13.75 11.28
C LEU A 488 4.54 14.50 10.09
N GLU A 489 4.09 15.72 9.82
CA GLU A 489 4.64 16.62 8.80
C GLU A 489 6.12 16.93 9.07
N ARG A 490 6.42 17.32 10.32
CA ARG A 490 7.77 17.56 10.82
C ARG A 490 8.68 16.33 10.67
N LEU A 491 8.17 15.13 10.96
CA LEU A 491 8.91 13.88 10.79
C LEU A 491 9.13 13.51 9.31
N ALA A 492 8.19 13.85 8.42
CA ALA A 492 8.35 13.68 6.98
C ALA A 492 9.46 14.60 6.43
N LEU A 493 9.43 15.89 6.78
CA LEU A 493 10.45 16.87 6.39
C LEU A 493 11.82 16.55 6.99
N LEU A 494 11.90 16.18 8.28
CA LEU A 494 13.13 15.69 8.91
C LEU A 494 13.72 14.49 8.16
N LYS A 495 12.89 13.51 7.78
CA LYS A 495 13.35 12.37 7.00
C LYS A 495 13.92 12.83 5.65
N GLN A 496 13.20 13.65 4.88
CA GLN A 496 13.70 14.13 3.59
C GLN A 496 15.02 14.88 3.74
N ALA A 497 15.14 15.78 4.73
CA ALA A 497 16.36 16.53 4.99
C ALA A 497 17.56 15.62 5.35
N ILE A 498 17.35 14.52 6.07
CA ILE A 498 18.40 13.54 6.40
C ILE A 498 18.74 12.65 5.19
N TRP A 499 17.77 12.27 4.35
CA TRP A 499 18.02 11.44 3.16
C TRP A 499 18.70 12.20 2.01
N ARG A 500 18.58 13.53 1.97
CA ARG A 500 19.35 14.41 1.07
C ARG A 500 20.84 14.55 1.46
N ARG A 501 21.25 14.10 2.65
CA ARG A 501 22.60 14.28 3.19
C ARG A 501 23.55 13.12 2.88
N ASP A 502 24.84 13.45 2.88
CA ASP A 502 25.94 12.55 2.60
C ASP A 502 26.25 11.66 3.81
N MET A 503 26.36 10.36 3.51
CA MET A 503 26.83 9.31 4.40
C MET A 503 28.36 9.38 4.43
N ASP A 504 28.91 10.37 5.14
CA ASP A 504 30.33 10.76 5.06
C ASP A 504 31.29 9.80 5.81
N GLY A 505 31.11 8.51 5.57
CA GLY A 505 32.01 7.43 5.90
C GLY A 505 33.07 7.23 4.82
N PHE A 506 34.00 8.19 4.72
CA PHE A 506 35.09 8.30 3.73
C PHE A 506 34.62 8.74 2.31
N PRO A 507 35.33 9.69 1.65
CA PRO A 507 34.97 10.11 0.30
C PRO A 507 35.23 8.98 -0.70
N THR A 508 34.19 8.61 -1.47
CA THR A 508 34.32 7.66 -2.57
C THR A 508 35.16 8.27 -3.68
N LEU A 509 36.23 7.60 -4.13
CA LEU A 509 37.02 8.07 -5.27
C LEU A 509 36.13 8.07 -6.53
N SER A 510 35.83 9.24 -7.07
CA SER A 510 35.09 9.39 -8.32
C SER A 510 35.96 9.04 -9.53
N GLY A 511 36.13 7.74 -9.78
CA GLY A 511 36.89 7.18 -10.90
C GLY A 511 36.19 5.97 -11.52
N PRO A 512 36.44 5.68 -12.81
CA PRO A 512 35.83 4.54 -13.49
C PRO A 512 36.28 3.20 -12.90
N PRO A 513 35.42 2.15 -12.91
CA PRO A 513 35.70 0.88 -12.26
C PRO A 513 36.89 0.16 -12.91
N LEU A 514 37.96 -0.05 -12.13
CA LEU A 514 39.08 -0.91 -12.51
C LEU A 514 38.66 -2.39 -12.46
N PRO A 515 39.15 -3.23 -13.39
CA PRO A 515 38.71 -4.62 -13.51
C PRO A 515 39.15 -5.50 -12.33
N PRO A 516 38.39 -6.55 -12.00
CA PRO A 516 38.68 -7.42 -10.86
C PRO A 516 39.99 -8.19 -11.05
N LYS A 517 40.92 -8.04 -10.10
CA LYS A 517 42.15 -8.85 -10.06
C LYS A 517 41.92 -10.13 -9.27
N SER A 518 42.48 -11.22 -9.78
CA SER A 518 42.26 -12.59 -9.29
C SER A 518 42.97 -12.89 -7.97
N ASN A 519 42.39 -13.85 -7.24
CA ASN A 519 42.85 -14.38 -5.95
C ASN A 519 44.37 -14.64 -5.88
N VAL A 520 45.00 -14.19 -4.79
CA VAL A 520 46.27 -14.72 -4.28
C VAL A 520 46.08 -14.98 -2.78
N VAL A 521 46.60 -16.11 -2.30
CA VAL A 521 46.44 -16.57 -0.91
C VAL A 521 47.69 -16.25 -0.09
N GLY A 522 47.48 -15.74 1.14
CA GLY A 522 48.49 -15.77 2.21
C GLY A 522 49.00 -14.41 2.66
N GLY A 523 49.35 -14.33 3.96
CA GLY A 523 49.91 -13.14 4.60
C GLY A 523 48.90 -12.38 5.46
N GLY A 524 48.88 -12.66 6.76
CA GLY A 524 48.13 -11.84 7.73
C GLY A 524 48.85 -10.53 8.00
N SER A 525 48.12 -9.41 8.03
CA SER A 525 48.62 -8.11 8.46
C SER A 525 47.60 -7.47 9.39
N VAL A 526 48.02 -7.15 10.62
CA VAL A 526 47.18 -6.46 11.61
C VAL A 526 47.37 -4.96 11.40
N THR A 527 46.47 -4.34 10.64
CA THR A 527 46.53 -2.91 10.32
C THR A 527 45.13 -2.27 10.37
N GLY A 528 45.03 -1.15 11.10
CA GLY A 528 43.92 -0.19 10.99
C GLY A 528 42.51 -0.72 11.24
N GLY A 529 42.08 -0.81 12.51
CA GLY A 529 40.67 -0.94 12.88
C GLY A 529 39.89 0.33 12.54
N GLY A 530 39.57 0.53 11.27
CA GLY A 530 38.72 1.63 10.79
C GLY A 530 37.25 1.33 11.02
N TYR A 531 36.55 2.24 11.70
CA TYR A 531 35.10 2.22 11.89
C TYR A 531 34.37 1.94 10.56
N LYS A 532 33.54 0.89 10.54
CA LYS A 532 32.68 0.56 9.41
C LYS A 532 31.34 1.30 9.57
N PRO A 533 30.98 2.25 8.69
CA PRO A 533 29.68 2.88 8.75
C PRO A 533 28.58 1.83 8.53
N HIS A 534 27.56 1.83 9.38
CA HIS A 534 26.42 0.94 9.22
C HIS A 534 25.56 1.41 8.05
N LYS A 535 25.02 0.47 7.26
CA LYS A 535 24.15 0.79 6.11
C LYS A 535 22.97 1.71 6.48
N ALA A 536 22.39 1.50 7.66
CA ALA A 536 21.22 2.22 8.16
C ALA A 536 21.56 3.52 8.94
N GLU A 537 22.76 4.09 8.82
CA GLU A 537 23.19 5.29 9.57
C GLU A 537 22.23 6.48 9.46
N ARG A 538 21.55 6.70 8.32
CA ARG A 538 20.46 7.71 8.21
C ARG A 538 19.32 7.49 9.20
N VAL A 539 18.94 6.23 9.42
CA VAL A 539 17.90 5.86 10.38
C VAL A 539 18.36 6.17 11.80
N TYR A 540 19.62 5.88 12.13
CA TYR A 540 20.14 6.13 13.47
C TYR A 540 20.35 7.62 13.76
N ALA A 541 20.60 8.46 12.75
CA ALA A 541 20.56 9.91 12.87
C ALA A 541 19.11 10.43 13.05
N LEU A 542 18.16 9.94 12.23
CA LEU A 542 16.73 10.27 12.36
C LEU A 542 16.15 9.83 13.73
N MET A 543 16.60 8.69 14.25
CA MET A 543 16.27 8.15 15.57
C MET A 543 16.56 9.13 16.71
N GLY A 544 17.51 10.05 16.55
CA GLY A 544 17.81 11.11 17.52
C GLY A 544 16.64 12.06 17.80
N PHE A 545 15.67 12.18 16.88
CA PHE A 545 14.47 13.00 17.04
C PHE A 545 13.29 12.28 17.71
N PHE A 546 13.32 10.94 17.76
CA PHE A 546 12.26 10.11 18.34
C PHE A 546 12.33 10.05 19.87
N GLU A 547 11.37 9.37 20.49
CA GLU A 547 11.37 9.09 21.92
C GLU A 547 12.21 7.85 22.22
N HIS A 548 11.82 6.69 21.67
CA HIS A 548 12.51 5.41 21.85
C HIS A 548 13.63 5.22 20.82
N ARG A 549 14.84 4.85 21.28
CA ARG A 549 15.95 4.42 20.42
C ARG A 549 15.83 2.94 20.09
N ILE A 550 16.32 2.55 18.91
CA ILE A 550 16.58 1.16 18.53
C ILE A 550 18.07 0.87 18.63
N GLN A 551 18.43 -0.37 18.96
CA GLN A 551 19.82 -0.82 18.83
C GLN A 551 20.19 -0.98 17.35
N PRO A 552 21.35 -0.49 16.92
CA PRO A 552 21.89 -0.76 15.59
C PRO A 552 22.07 -2.26 15.32
N ASN A 553 22.16 -2.62 14.04
CA ASN A 553 22.88 -3.81 13.57
C ASN A 553 23.77 -3.42 12.37
N HIS A 554 24.84 -4.17 12.13
CA HIS A 554 25.70 -4.00 10.94
C HIS A 554 25.03 -4.55 9.68
N ASP A 555 24.24 -5.63 9.80
CA ASP A 555 23.62 -6.29 8.65
C ASP A 555 22.33 -5.60 8.18
N GLU A 556 21.66 -4.80 9.03
CA GLU A 556 20.34 -4.23 8.71
C GLU A 556 20.39 -3.06 7.74
N ASP A 557 19.55 -3.14 6.70
CA ASP A 557 19.40 -2.09 5.67
C ASP A 557 18.54 -0.92 6.18
N GLU A 558 18.61 0.25 5.52
CA GLU A 558 17.82 1.45 5.87
C GLU A 558 16.31 1.15 6.06
N LEU A 559 15.73 0.26 5.24
CA LEU A 559 14.32 -0.14 5.33
C LEU A 559 14.01 -0.93 6.62
N GLN A 560 14.87 -1.90 6.96
CA GLN A 560 14.72 -2.72 8.17
C GLN A 560 14.90 -1.89 9.43
N GLY A 561 15.90 -1.00 9.44
CA GLY A 561 16.11 -0.03 10.53
C GLY A 561 14.91 0.91 10.68
N LEU A 562 14.42 1.51 9.59
CA LEU A 562 13.29 2.44 9.63
C LEU A 562 12.00 1.76 10.12
N ALA A 563 11.76 0.52 9.68
CA ALA A 563 10.64 -0.29 10.16
C ALA A 563 10.75 -0.58 11.66
N ARG A 564 11.94 -0.95 12.16
CA ARG A 564 12.22 -1.11 13.60
C ARG A 564 11.99 0.18 14.39
N LEU A 565 12.45 1.33 13.87
CA LEU A 565 12.31 2.63 14.52
C LEU A 565 10.83 3.05 14.64
N SER A 566 10.05 2.81 13.58
CA SER A 566 8.59 3.04 13.54
C SER A 566 7.83 2.12 14.50
N MET A 567 8.14 0.81 14.49
CA MET A 567 7.56 -0.16 15.43
C MET A 567 7.86 0.17 16.90
N ALA A 568 9.00 0.80 17.19
CA ALA A 568 9.36 1.27 18.52
C ALA A 568 8.72 2.62 18.91
N ASN A 569 8.10 3.35 17.97
CA ASN A 569 7.55 4.70 18.17
C ASN A 569 6.18 4.85 17.49
N ASP A 570 5.19 4.10 17.98
CA ASP A 570 3.88 3.87 17.33
C ASP A 570 2.98 5.11 17.17
N ASN A 571 3.34 6.26 17.77
CA ASN A 571 2.50 7.46 17.84
C ASN A 571 1.95 7.95 16.47
N ASP A 572 2.72 7.76 15.40
CA ASP A 572 2.46 8.38 14.09
C ASP A 572 2.10 7.35 12.98
N ARG A 573 2.35 6.04 13.20
CA ARG A 573 2.17 4.93 12.24
C ARG A 573 2.71 5.23 10.83
N ILE A 574 3.93 5.77 10.77
CA ILE A 574 4.58 6.27 9.54
C ILE A 574 4.75 5.15 8.50
N THR A 575 5.21 3.98 8.92
CA THR A 575 5.38 2.80 8.04
C THR A 575 4.09 2.39 7.35
N GLU A 576 3.00 2.30 8.12
CA GLU A 576 1.67 1.91 7.65
C GLU A 576 1.09 2.92 6.64
N ARG A 577 1.41 4.21 6.81
CA ARG A 577 1.08 5.29 5.85
C ARG A 577 1.89 5.17 4.57
N MET A 578 3.21 5.00 4.67
CA MET A 578 4.13 4.82 3.52
C MET A 578 3.77 3.62 2.65
N VAL A 579 3.34 2.51 3.27
CA VAL A 579 2.86 1.30 2.57
C VAL A 579 1.71 1.63 1.59
N SER A 580 0.88 2.63 1.91
CA SER A 580 -0.25 3.08 1.09
C SER A 580 0.09 4.11 -0.01
N MET A 581 1.35 4.56 -0.10
CA MET A 581 1.85 5.47 -1.15
C MET A 581 2.38 4.72 -2.37
N PHE A 582 2.40 5.33 -3.55
CA PHE A 582 3.04 4.78 -4.75
C PHE A 582 4.01 5.79 -5.38
N PRO A 583 5.28 5.44 -5.61
CA PRO A 583 6.29 6.42 -6.01
C PRO A 583 6.03 7.00 -7.40
N SER A 584 6.14 8.32 -7.53
CA SER A 584 5.92 9.04 -8.79
C SER A 584 7.08 8.85 -9.79
N THR A 585 8.29 8.61 -9.28
CA THR A 585 9.50 8.40 -10.10
C THR A 585 9.59 6.98 -10.64
N SER A 586 9.48 6.84 -11.96
CA SER A 586 9.48 5.55 -12.68
C SER A 586 10.88 4.91 -12.81
N THR A 587 11.64 4.86 -11.73
CA THR A 587 12.93 4.15 -11.68
C THR A 587 12.69 2.64 -11.70
N PRO A 588 13.36 1.83 -12.54
CA PRO A 588 13.18 0.38 -12.57
C PRO A 588 13.38 -0.25 -11.18
N GLY A 589 12.39 -1.02 -10.72
CA GLY A 589 12.38 -1.64 -9.39
C GLY A 589 11.96 -0.74 -8.23
N ALA A 590 11.60 0.53 -8.44
CA ALA A 590 11.10 1.41 -7.36
C ALA A 590 9.72 0.98 -6.82
N SER A 591 8.87 0.38 -7.65
CA SER A 591 7.58 -0.21 -7.24
C SER A 591 7.75 -1.37 -6.27
N ARG A 592 8.83 -2.15 -6.43
CA ARG A 592 9.19 -3.34 -5.63
C ARG A 592 9.83 -2.98 -4.28
N ARG A 593 9.32 -1.92 -3.66
CA ARG A 593 9.60 -1.50 -2.29
C ARG A 593 8.29 -1.02 -1.68
N TRP A 594 7.98 -1.52 -0.49
CA TRP A 594 6.84 -1.07 0.30
C TRP A 594 6.88 0.44 0.59
N TYR A 595 8.06 1.04 0.66
CA TYR A 595 8.32 2.46 0.90
C TYR A 595 8.42 3.32 -0.37
N ALA A 596 7.83 4.52 -0.32
CA ALA A 596 8.00 5.61 -1.26
C ALA A 596 8.26 6.94 -0.53
N ASP A 597 8.97 7.88 -1.16
CA ASP A 597 9.19 9.26 -0.66
C ASP A 597 8.10 10.24 -1.09
N ASN A 598 7.50 10.00 -2.25
CA ASN A 598 6.40 10.77 -2.81
C ASN A 598 5.26 9.83 -3.25
N ASP A 599 4.09 10.40 -3.49
CA ASP A 599 2.91 9.66 -3.94
C ASP A 599 2.43 10.16 -5.31
N ILE A 600 2.07 9.24 -6.19
CA ILE A 600 1.61 9.53 -7.57
C ILE A 600 0.28 10.30 -7.63
N TYR A 601 -0.44 10.42 -6.51
CA TYR A 601 -1.65 11.22 -6.37
C TYR A 601 -1.42 12.50 -5.53
N ASP A 602 -0.16 12.87 -5.28
CA ASP A 602 0.28 14.05 -4.52
C ASP A 602 -0.26 14.12 -3.08
N ALA A 603 -0.55 12.96 -2.48
CA ALA A 603 -1.01 12.85 -1.09
C ALA A 603 0.17 12.81 -0.10
N ASN A 604 0.03 13.52 1.01
CA ASN A 604 1.04 13.53 2.08
C ASN A 604 0.83 12.36 3.05
N LEU A 605 1.80 12.14 3.95
CA LEU A 605 1.68 11.08 4.95
C LEU A 605 0.48 11.31 5.91
N TRP A 606 0.17 12.56 6.25
CA TRP A 606 -0.95 12.89 7.13
C TRP A 606 -2.33 12.65 6.50
N ASP A 607 -2.46 12.87 5.18
CA ASP A 607 -3.70 12.67 4.41
C ASP A 607 -4.15 11.19 4.35
N ILE A 608 -3.22 10.26 4.59
CA ILE A 608 -3.45 8.81 4.59
C ILE A 608 -3.75 8.31 6.01
N LEU A 609 -4.96 7.85 6.28
CA LEU A 609 -5.35 7.15 7.50
C LEU A 609 -5.13 5.63 7.34
N PRO A 610 -4.14 5.00 8.01
CA PRO A 610 -3.86 3.57 7.86
C PRO A 610 -4.82 2.68 8.67
N GLU A 611 -5.33 1.62 8.05
CA GLU A 611 -6.10 0.56 8.74
C GLU A 611 -5.28 -0.71 9.01
N ILE A 612 -4.21 -0.96 8.26
CA ILE A 612 -3.25 -2.08 8.51
C ILE A 612 -2.25 -1.77 9.63
N GLN A 613 -1.70 -2.79 10.29
CA GLN A 613 -0.63 -2.65 11.30
C GLN A 613 0.59 -3.50 10.93
N VAL A 614 1.81 -3.00 11.12
CA VAL A 614 3.04 -3.78 10.89
C VAL A 614 3.30 -4.73 12.09
N ALA A 615 3.07 -6.03 11.94
CA ALA A 615 3.41 -7.03 12.97
C ALA A 615 4.94 -7.22 13.09
N GLY A 616 5.68 -7.10 11.98
CA GLY A 616 7.13 -7.27 11.98
C GLY A 616 7.79 -7.07 10.62
N VAL A 617 9.01 -7.57 10.49
CA VAL A 617 9.85 -7.46 9.27
C VAL A 617 10.47 -8.83 8.97
N THR A 618 10.54 -9.23 7.70
CA THR A 618 11.22 -10.46 7.24
C THR A 618 12.74 -10.25 7.12
N GLU A 619 13.49 -11.34 7.01
CA GLU A 619 14.94 -11.30 6.77
C GLU A 619 15.29 -10.62 5.43
N ASN A 620 14.41 -10.73 4.43
CA ASN A 620 14.51 -10.03 3.14
C ASN A 620 14.14 -8.54 3.22
N GLY A 621 13.63 -8.05 4.35
CA GLY A 621 13.21 -6.66 4.54
C GLY A 621 11.76 -6.32 4.14
N ALA A 622 10.94 -7.32 3.83
CA ALA A 622 9.50 -7.14 3.63
C ALA A 622 8.78 -6.86 4.97
N LEU A 623 7.72 -6.07 4.97
CA LEU A 623 6.90 -5.82 6.16
C LEU A 623 5.85 -6.92 6.32
N VAL A 624 5.78 -7.55 7.49
CA VAL A 624 4.66 -8.43 7.85
C VAL A 624 3.54 -7.56 8.39
N LEU A 625 2.38 -7.60 7.71
CA LEU A 625 1.21 -6.77 7.96
C LEU A 625 0.08 -7.61 8.56
N ASP A 626 -0.64 -7.01 9.50
CA ASP A 626 -1.81 -7.56 10.19
C ASP A 626 -3.02 -6.60 10.08
N GLY A 627 -4.22 -7.10 10.33
CA GLY A 627 -5.49 -6.38 10.12
C GLY A 627 -5.86 -6.17 8.64
N CYS A 628 -5.08 -6.72 7.72
CA CYS A 628 -5.27 -6.61 6.28
C CYS A 628 -6.61 -7.19 5.81
N ARG A 629 -7.28 -6.48 4.90
CA ARG A 629 -8.40 -7.03 4.11
C ARG A 629 -7.94 -7.27 2.69
N ALA A 630 -8.20 -8.46 2.16
CA ALA A 630 -7.60 -8.88 0.90
C ALA A 630 -8.55 -9.70 0.02
N ALA A 631 -8.48 -9.47 -1.29
CA ALA A 631 -9.20 -10.21 -2.31
C ALA A 631 -8.26 -10.74 -3.40
N ALA A 632 -8.57 -11.92 -3.93
CA ALA A 632 -7.87 -12.50 -5.07
C ALA A 632 -8.40 -11.91 -6.40
N ILE A 633 -7.49 -11.61 -7.33
CA ILE A 633 -7.80 -11.04 -8.65
C ILE A 633 -7.91 -12.15 -9.69
N ARG A 634 -9.03 -12.20 -10.42
CA ARG A 634 -9.33 -13.24 -11.42
C ARG A 634 -8.77 -12.85 -12.80
N TRP A 635 -7.73 -13.57 -13.23
CA TRP A 635 -7.03 -13.34 -14.51
C TRP A 635 -7.35 -14.35 -15.62
N LYS A 636 -8.05 -15.46 -15.30
CA LYS A 636 -8.19 -16.62 -16.22
C LYS A 636 -9.32 -16.45 -17.26
N ASP A 637 -10.38 -15.73 -16.88
CA ASP A 637 -11.64 -15.53 -17.61
C ASP A 637 -12.52 -14.47 -16.88
N PHE A 638 -13.58 -14.01 -17.54
CA PHE A 638 -14.70 -13.32 -16.92
C PHE A 638 -15.70 -14.34 -16.31
N PRO A 639 -16.09 -14.21 -15.03
CA PRO A 639 -17.09 -15.07 -14.39
C PRO A 639 -18.52 -14.76 -14.88
N ASP A 640 -19.46 -15.70 -14.71
CA ASP A 640 -20.89 -15.37 -14.77
C ASP A 640 -21.23 -14.56 -13.49
N VAL A 641 -21.52 -13.27 -13.66
CA VAL A 641 -21.74 -12.38 -12.51
C VAL A 641 -23.19 -12.47 -12.06
N ALA A 642 -23.42 -13.03 -10.87
CA ALA A 642 -24.71 -12.96 -10.22
C ALA A 642 -25.08 -11.50 -9.91
N TYR A 643 -26.23 -11.01 -10.36
CA TYR A 643 -26.74 -9.68 -10.03
C TYR A 643 -28.22 -9.69 -9.68
N ALA A 644 -28.59 -8.88 -8.69
CA ALA A 644 -29.97 -8.59 -8.33
C ALA A 644 -30.35 -7.21 -8.86
N ASN A 645 -31.35 -7.18 -9.74
CA ASN A 645 -32.00 -5.96 -10.20
C ASN A 645 -33.05 -5.47 -9.18
N THR A 646 -33.46 -4.21 -9.30
CA THR A 646 -34.62 -3.70 -8.56
C THR A 646 -35.85 -4.58 -8.81
N TYR A 647 -36.44 -5.13 -7.75
CA TYR A 647 -37.60 -6.02 -7.85
C TYR A 647 -38.74 -5.36 -8.62
N SER A 648 -39.30 -6.10 -9.59
CA SER A 648 -40.42 -5.65 -10.41
C SER A 648 -41.19 -6.86 -10.88
N LEU A 649 -42.36 -7.08 -10.30
CA LEU A 649 -43.22 -8.23 -10.57
C LEU A 649 -43.54 -8.36 -12.08
N THR A 650 -43.74 -7.23 -12.77
CA THR A 650 -43.95 -7.22 -14.23
C THR A 650 -42.74 -7.73 -15.00
N ARG A 651 -41.51 -7.34 -14.63
CA ARG A 651 -40.28 -7.88 -15.25
C ARG A 651 -40.07 -9.36 -14.94
N THR A 652 -40.31 -9.80 -13.72
CA THR A 652 -40.20 -11.22 -13.34
C THR A 652 -41.17 -12.07 -14.17
N VAL A 653 -42.45 -11.69 -14.23
CA VAL A 653 -43.46 -12.41 -15.03
C VAL A 653 -43.10 -12.40 -16.52
N VAL A 654 -42.75 -11.23 -17.09
CA VAL A 654 -42.37 -11.11 -18.51
C VAL A 654 -41.09 -11.91 -18.83
N GLY A 655 -40.12 -11.96 -17.93
CA GLY A 655 -38.91 -12.77 -18.06
C GLY A 655 -39.17 -14.28 -18.01
N SER A 656 -40.24 -14.73 -17.34
CA SER A 656 -40.68 -16.13 -17.33
C SER A 656 -41.47 -16.54 -18.57
N VAL A 657 -42.22 -15.63 -19.22
CA VAL A 657 -43.03 -15.93 -20.43
C VAL A 657 -42.26 -16.68 -21.54
N PRO A 658 -41.01 -16.33 -21.91
CA PRO A 658 -40.16 -17.10 -22.83
C PRO A 658 -40.19 -18.62 -22.65
N TYR A 659 -40.14 -19.12 -21.42
CA TYR A 659 -40.03 -20.56 -21.14
C TYR A 659 -41.36 -21.31 -21.36
N PHE A 660 -42.49 -20.61 -21.34
CA PHE A 660 -43.80 -21.22 -21.67
C PHE A 660 -44.05 -21.41 -23.17
N SER A 661 -43.19 -20.87 -24.05
CA SER A 661 -43.30 -21.03 -25.51
C SER A 661 -43.24 -22.50 -25.94
N TRP A 662 -42.19 -23.22 -25.52
CA TRP A 662 -42.01 -24.66 -25.79
C TRP A 662 -43.08 -25.53 -25.14
N LEU A 663 -43.50 -25.22 -23.91
CA LEU A 663 -44.60 -25.92 -23.24
C LEU A 663 -45.90 -25.80 -24.07
N SER A 664 -46.20 -24.61 -24.59
CA SER A 664 -47.36 -24.38 -25.46
C SER A 664 -47.28 -25.18 -26.77
N ILE A 665 -46.10 -25.24 -27.40
CA ILE A 665 -45.87 -26.02 -28.63
C ILE A 665 -46.04 -27.52 -28.38
N ILE A 666 -45.50 -28.04 -27.27
CA ILE A 666 -45.58 -29.46 -26.90
C ILE A 666 -47.02 -29.86 -26.58
N ILE A 667 -47.71 -29.08 -25.74
CA ILE A 667 -49.12 -29.33 -25.37
C ILE A 667 -50.02 -29.25 -26.61
N GLY A 668 -49.86 -28.22 -27.45
CA GLY A 668 -50.61 -28.10 -28.70
C GLY A 668 -50.37 -29.28 -29.65
N SER A 669 -49.13 -29.74 -29.78
CA SER A 669 -48.76 -30.91 -30.59
C SER A 669 -49.39 -32.20 -30.06
N ALA A 670 -49.38 -32.41 -28.74
CA ALA A 670 -50.03 -33.56 -28.11
C ALA A 670 -51.56 -33.55 -28.31
N ILE A 671 -52.21 -32.39 -28.20
CA ILE A 671 -53.66 -32.23 -28.44
C ILE A 671 -54.03 -32.58 -29.89
N VAL A 672 -53.19 -32.22 -30.88
CA VAL A 672 -53.38 -32.62 -32.28
C VAL A 672 -53.17 -34.13 -32.46
N TRP A 673 -52.11 -34.70 -31.87
CA TRP A 673 -51.73 -36.11 -32.01
C TRP A 673 -52.76 -37.07 -31.40
N ILE A 674 -53.25 -36.77 -30.19
CA ILE A 674 -54.31 -37.52 -29.48
C ILE A 674 -55.71 -37.25 -30.11
N LYS A 675 -55.80 -36.32 -31.07
CA LYS A 675 -57.01 -35.95 -31.84
C LYS A 675 -58.14 -35.31 -31.01
N ILE A 676 -57.84 -34.78 -29.81
CA ILE A 676 -58.83 -34.18 -28.90
C ILE A 676 -59.51 -32.96 -29.54
N SER A 677 -58.72 -32.03 -30.08
CA SER A 677 -59.23 -30.89 -30.86
C SER A 677 -58.16 -30.35 -31.80
N ARG A 678 -58.35 -30.55 -33.11
CA ARG A 678 -57.42 -30.03 -34.13
C ARG A 678 -57.31 -28.50 -34.06
N ALA A 679 -58.44 -27.81 -33.94
CA ALA A 679 -58.47 -26.35 -33.86
C ALA A 679 -57.76 -25.83 -32.60
N GLY A 680 -58.05 -26.41 -31.43
CA GLY A 680 -57.42 -26.01 -30.17
C GLY A 680 -55.90 -26.22 -30.19
N GLY A 681 -55.45 -27.39 -30.63
CA GLY A 681 -54.02 -27.70 -30.72
C GLY A 681 -53.26 -26.77 -31.68
N ILE A 682 -53.85 -26.41 -32.83
CA ILE A 682 -53.27 -25.45 -33.77
C ILE A 682 -53.13 -24.06 -33.12
N VAL A 683 -54.13 -23.59 -32.37
CA VAL A 683 -54.07 -22.28 -31.67
C VAL A 683 -52.93 -22.27 -30.63
N PHE A 684 -52.77 -23.33 -29.84
CA PHE A 684 -51.65 -23.45 -28.90
C PHE A 684 -50.27 -23.45 -29.58
N ILE A 685 -50.14 -24.12 -30.73
CA ILE A 685 -48.90 -24.12 -31.53
C ILE A 685 -48.60 -22.71 -32.05
N VAL A 686 -49.58 -22.02 -32.65
CA VAL A 686 -49.41 -20.66 -33.17
C VAL A 686 -49.05 -19.68 -32.05
N PHE A 687 -49.73 -19.75 -30.90
CA PHE A 687 -49.41 -18.94 -29.72
C PHE A 687 -47.98 -19.19 -29.21
N GLY A 688 -47.57 -20.47 -29.12
CA GLY A 688 -46.21 -20.84 -28.74
C GLY A 688 -45.14 -20.30 -29.69
N PHE A 689 -45.38 -20.30 -31.01
CA PHE A 689 -44.49 -19.68 -31.99
C PHE A 689 -44.43 -18.14 -31.88
N VAL A 690 -45.56 -17.47 -31.60
CA VAL A 690 -45.57 -16.02 -31.35
C VAL A 690 -44.77 -15.67 -30.09
N LEU A 691 -44.93 -16.42 -29.00
CA LEU A 691 -44.09 -16.27 -27.81
C LEU A 691 -42.62 -16.54 -28.10
N LEU A 692 -42.30 -17.55 -28.92
CA LEU A 692 -40.92 -17.86 -29.30
C LEU A 692 -40.27 -16.72 -30.11
N LEU A 693 -41.01 -16.08 -31.03
CA LEU A 693 -40.53 -14.93 -31.80
C LEU A 693 -40.31 -13.67 -30.92
N LEU A 694 -41.17 -13.45 -29.93
CA LEU A 694 -41.03 -12.34 -28.97
C LEU A 694 -39.99 -12.62 -27.86
N SER A 695 -39.63 -13.89 -27.65
CA SER A 695 -38.82 -14.30 -26.50
C SER A 695 -37.44 -13.63 -26.34
N PRO A 696 -36.70 -13.19 -27.39
CA PRO A 696 -35.48 -12.39 -27.21
C PRO A 696 -35.74 -11.06 -26.50
N VAL A 697 -36.84 -10.37 -26.83
CA VAL A 697 -37.22 -9.09 -26.18
C VAL A 697 -37.67 -9.34 -24.75
N LEU A 698 -38.53 -10.33 -24.53
CA LEU A 698 -39.12 -10.61 -23.22
C LEU A 698 -38.07 -11.08 -22.20
N LEU A 699 -37.14 -11.95 -22.60
CA LEU A 699 -36.03 -12.42 -21.77
C LEU A 699 -35.12 -11.26 -21.36
N LEU A 700 -34.76 -10.39 -22.31
CA LEU A 700 -33.88 -9.25 -22.05
C LEU A 700 -34.58 -8.15 -21.25
N TYR A 701 -35.89 -7.94 -21.43
CA TYR A 701 -36.68 -7.04 -20.59
C TYR A 701 -36.79 -7.55 -19.15
N GLY A 702 -36.96 -8.86 -18.95
CA GLY A 702 -36.94 -9.48 -17.63
C GLY A 702 -35.61 -9.32 -16.90
N LYS A 703 -34.48 -9.39 -17.63
CA LYS A 703 -33.13 -9.11 -17.12
C LYS A 703 -32.74 -7.63 -17.08
N SER A 704 -33.58 -6.72 -17.58
CA SER A 704 -33.31 -5.29 -17.57
C SER A 704 -33.60 -4.64 -16.21
N GLY A 705 -32.82 -3.63 -15.85
CA GLY A 705 -33.06 -2.84 -14.66
C GLY A 705 -31.81 -2.16 -14.15
N ARG A 706 -31.98 -1.43 -13.04
CA ARG A 706 -30.86 -0.99 -12.22
C ARG A 706 -30.41 -2.17 -11.35
N ILE A 707 -29.15 -2.58 -11.49
CA ILE A 707 -28.51 -3.46 -10.51
C ILE A 707 -28.55 -2.75 -9.14
N VAL A 708 -29.01 -3.48 -8.13
CA VAL A 708 -28.99 -3.07 -6.72
C VAL A 708 -27.80 -3.71 -6.01
N THR A 709 -27.48 -4.97 -6.34
CA THR A 709 -26.25 -5.65 -5.90
C THR A 709 -25.72 -6.55 -7.01
N ALA A 710 -24.42 -6.51 -7.29
CA ALA A 710 -23.71 -7.53 -8.05
C ALA A 710 -22.79 -8.34 -7.10
N GLN A 711 -22.52 -9.60 -7.45
CA GLN A 711 -21.50 -10.41 -6.81
C GLN A 711 -20.12 -9.74 -6.97
N PRO A 712 -19.41 -9.42 -5.88
CA PRO A 712 -18.09 -8.79 -5.96
C PRO A 712 -17.05 -9.70 -6.62
N TRP A 713 -16.41 -9.21 -7.68
CA TRP A 713 -15.29 -9.81 -8.37
C TRP A 713 -14.30 -8.71 -8.79
N LEU A 714 -13.01 -8.96 -8.57
CA LEU A 714 -11.92 -8.20 -9.18
C LEU A 714 -11.40 -9.00 -10.37
N ILE A 715 -11.51 -8.45 -11.59
CA ILE A 715 -11.18 -9.12 -12.85
C ILE A 715 -10.02 -8.37 -13.51
N GLY A 716 -8.92 -9.07 -13.78
CA GLY A 716 -7.75 -8.51 -14.45
C GLY A 716 -7.68 -8.89 -15.92
N VAL A 717 -7.27 -7.93 -16.77
CA VAL A 717 -6.98 -8.11 -18.20
C VAL A 717 -5.63 -7.46 -18.52
N LYS A 718 -4.76 -8.14 -19.30
CA LYS A 718 -3.52 -7.55 -19.83
C LYS A 718 -3.80 -6.76 -21.11
N GLY A 719 -3.27 -5.53 -21.17
CA GLY A 719 -3.58 -4.55 -22.20
C GLY A 719 -4.79 -3.67 -21.87
N VAL A 720 -5.03 -2.68 -22.72
CA VAL A 720 -6.14 -1.73 -22.61
C VAL A 720 -7.40 -2.30 -23.27
N ILE A 721 -8.39 -2.71 -22.45
CA ILE A 721 -9.72 -3.12 -22.93
C ILE A 721 -10.69 -1.94 -22.86
N ASP A 722 -11.55 -1.80 -23.86
CA ASP A 722 -12.58 -0.77 -23.89
C ASP A 722 -13.81 -1.15 -23.04
N ARG A 723 -14.62 -0.15 -22.72
CA ARG A 723 -15.80 -0.30 -21.86
C ARG A 723 -16.91 -1.16 -22.48
N GLU A 724 -17.14 -1.10 -23.80
CA GLU A 724 -18.22 -1.86 -24.45
C GLU A 724 -17.90 -3.35 -24.50
N THR A 725 -16.64 -3.72 -24.75
CA THR A 725 -16.16 -5.10 -24.68
C THR A 725 -16.22 -5.65 -23.25
N VAL A 726 -15.91 -4.83 -22.22
CA VAL A 726 -16.10 -5.20 -20.81
C VAL A 726 -17.58 -5.44 -20.47
N GLU A 727 -18.49 -4.52 -20.83
CA GLU A 727 -19.94 -4.70 -20.65
C GLU A 727 -20.45 -5.92 -21.44
N GLY A 728 -19.86 -6.20 -22.61
CA GLY A 728 -20.10 -7.39 -23.42
C GLY A 728 -19.75 -8.71 -22.71
N HIS A 729 -18.58 -8.80 -22.08
CA HIS A 729 -18.13 -9.99 -21.34
C HIS A 729 -18.72 -10.11 -19.93
N LEU A 730 -19.29 -9.05 -19.34
CA LEU A 730 -19.96 -9.10 -18.03
C LEU A 730 -21.45 -9.43 -18.12
N TYR A 731 -22.14 -8.85 -19.11
CA TYR A 731 -23.61 -8.88 -19.19
C TYR A 731 -24.14 -9.54 -20.49
N GLY A 732 -23.24 -9.98 -21.37
CA GLY A 732 -23.56 -10.67 -22.63
C GLY A 732 -23.75 -9.75 -23.83
N GLY A 733 -23.60 -8.43 -23.68
CA GLY A 733 -23.64 -7.47 -24.79
C GLY A 733 -24.14 -6.07 -24.38
N THR A 734 -23.69 -5.05 -25.10
CA THR A 734 -24.22 -3.68 -24.99
C THR A 734 -25.47 -3.51 -25.88
N ILE A 735 -26.39 -2.64 -25.49
CA ILE A 735 -27.53 -2.23 -26.34
C ILE A 735 -27.58 -0.70 -26.44
N ALA A 736 -26.66 -0.15 -27.24
CA ALA A 736 -26.66 1.26 -27.61
C ALA A 736 -27.91 1.67 -28.42
N HIS A 737 -28.59 0.72 -29.07
CA HIS A 737 -29.63 0.99 -30.07
C HIS A 737 -31.08 1.06 -29.54
N PHE A 738 -31.35 0.55 -28.33
CA PHE A 738 -32.70 0.58 -27.70
C PHE A 738 -32.73 1.18 -26.28
N PRO A 739 -32.02 2.30 -25.98
CA PRO A 739 -31.79 2.79 -24.62
C PRO A 739 -33.06 3.30 -23.89
N LYS A 740 -34.19 3.45 -24.59
CA LYS A 740 -35.50 3.81 -24.02
C LYS A 740 -36.32 2.62 -23.53
N ILE A 741 -35.95 1.39 -23.92
CA ILE A 741 -36.71 0.16 -23.64
C ILE A 741 -35.89 -0.80 -22.78
N LEU A 742 -34.58 -0.89 -23.04
CA LEU A 742 -33.65 -1.66 -22.22
C LEU A 742 -32.60 -0.74 -21.58
N HIS A 743 -32.65 -0.65 -20.26
CA HIS A 743 -31.50 -0.24 -19.46
C HIS A 743 -30.73 -1.50 -19.06
N LEU A 744 -29.51 -1.61 -19.58
CA LEU A 744 -28.48 -2.55 -19.12
C LEU A 744 -27.54 -1.84 -18.14
N PRO A 745 -26.75 -2.59 -17.35
CA PRO A 745 -25.79 -2.00 -16.42
C PRO A 745 -24.60 -1.44 -17.18
N THR A 746 -24.16 -0.23 -16.82
CA THR A 746 -23.00 0.43 -17.42
C THR A 746 -21.81 0.41 -16.47
N VAL A 747 -20.67 -0.07 -16.94
CA VAL A 747 -19.37 0.14 -16.26
C VAL A 747 -18.99 1.63 -16.42
N TYR A 748 -18.18 2.18 -15.52
CA TYR A 748 -17.71 3.56 -15.65
C TYR A 748 -16.24 3.75 -15.27
N PHE A 749 -15.59 4.70 -15.94
CA PHE A 749 -14.26 5.17 -15.59
C PHE A 749 -14.29 5.94 -14.26
N THR A 750 -13.21 5.82 -13.49
CA THR A 750 -13.06 6.59 -12.25
C THR A 750 -12.43 7.96 -12.51
N PRO A 751 -12.79 9.01 -11.76
CA PRO A 751 -12.27 10.36 -11.96
C PRO A 751 -10.85 10.58 -11.41
N SER A 752 -10.40 9.71 -10.50
CA SER A 752 -9.20 9.91 -9.68
C SER A 752 -8.69 8.61 -9.06
N GLY A 753 -8.97 7.46 -9.69
CA GLY A 753 -8.80 6.13 -9.07
C GLY A 753 -7.55 5.35 -9.47
N SER A 754 -6.88 5.77 -10.54
CA SER A 754 -5.59 5.27 -11.01
C SER A 754 -4.76 6.43 -11.58
N PRO A 755 -3.45 6.23 -11.87
CA PRO A 755 -2.61 7.28 -12.48
C PRO A 755 -3.04 7.72 -13.89
N PHE A 756 -3.99 7.01 -14.50
CA PHE A 756 -4.55 7.27 -15.83
C PHE A 756 -5.99 7.85 -15.75
N SER A 757 -6.45 8.20 -14.54
CA SER A 757 -7.81 8.69 -14.33
C SER A 757 -7.96 10.18 -14.61
N THR A 758 -8.45 10.52 -15.80
CA THR A 758 -8.88 11.88 -16.17
C THR A 758 -10.33 12.14 -15.73
N PRO A 759 -10.62 13.16 -14.88
CA PRO A 759 -11.99 13.48 -14.46
C PRO A 759 -12.82 14.08 -15.61
N GLU A 760 -14.11 13.76 -15.63
CA GLU A 760 -15.09 14.35 -16.55
C GLU A 760 -15.56 15.73 -16.04
N GLN A 761 -15.65 16.73 -16.94
CA GLN A 761 -16.06 18.11 -16.60
C GLN A 761 -17.59 18.29 -16.43
N LEU A 762 -18.34 17.22 -16.19
CA LEU A 762 -19.80 17.25 -16.03
C LEU A 762 -20.23 17.33 -14.56
N ALA A 763 -21.50 17.66 -14.33
CA ALA A 763 -22.13 17.77 -13.01
C ALA A 763 -22.26 16.44 -12.21
N ARG A 764 -21.55 15.38 -12.61
CA ARG A 764 -21.45 14.09 -11.89
C ARG A 764 -19.99 13.66 -11.84
N ARG A 765 -19.50 13.32 -10.64
CA ARG A 765 -18.14 12.82 -10.42
C ARG A 765 -17.93 11.47 -11.13
N ARG A 766 -17.36 11.50 -12.34
CA ARG A 766 -17.05 10.35 -13.21
C ARG A 766 -15.71 10.55 -13.92
N GLY A 767 -15.10 9.47 -14.40
CA GLY A 767 -13.98 9.53 -15.32
C GLY A 767 -14.45 9.80 -16.76
N SER A 768 -13.63 10.53 -17.51
CA SER A 768 -13.84 10.81 -18.94
C SER A 768 -13.63 9.56 -19.79
N ASP A 769 -14.49 9.31 -20.79
CA ASP A 769 -14.30 8.21 -21.75
C ASP A 769 -12.99 8.32 -22.56
N LYS A 770 -12.33 9.50 -22.58
CA LYS A 770 -11.00 9.68 -23.20
C LYS A 770 -9.92 8.80 -22.58
N GLN A 771 -10.06 8.39 -21.32
CA GLN A 771 -9.09 7.54 -20.61
C GLN A 771 -8.72 6.27 -21.39
N TYR A 772 -9.64 5.72 -22.19
CA TYR A 772 -9.36 4.57 -23.05
C TYR A 772 -8.32 4.87 -24.13
N GLU A 773 -8.49 5.96 -24.89
CA GLU A 773 -7.54 6.33 -25.94
C GLU A 773 -6.24 6.88 -25.33
N ASP A 774 -6.31 7.65 -24.24
CA ASP A 774 -5.15 8.14 -23.49
C ASP A 774 -4.26 6.97 -23.00
N ALA A 775 -4.86 5.92 -22.44
CA ALA A 775 -4.14 4.72 -21.98
C ALA A 775 -3.60 3.87 -23.14
N LYS A 776 -4.30 3.84 -24.28
CA LYS A 776 -3.98 3.04 -25.48
C LYS A 776 -2.88 3.65 -26.34
N GLU A 777 -2.82 4.98 -26.47
CA GLU A 777 -1.64 5.66 -27.01
C GLU A 777 -0.42 5.39 -26.12
N GLN A 778 -0.62 5.44 -24.80
CA GLN A 778 0.42 5.17 -23.81
C GLN A 778 0.82 3.69 -23.69
N GLU A 779 0.02 2.72 -24.16
CA GLU A 779 0.26 1.28 -23.94
C GLU A 779 1.67 0.81 -24.36
N LYS A 780 2.25 1.45 -25.38
CA LYS A 780 3.59 1.16 -25.92
C LYS A 780 4.73 1.97 -25.28
N ASN A 781 4.39 2.99 -24.49
CA ASN A 781 5.30 4.05 -24.05
C ASN A 781 5.46 4.06 -22.52
N GLY A 782 6.40 3.26 -21.99
CA GLY A 782 6.78 3.28 -20.57
C GLY A 782 7.36 1.96 -20.08
N PRO A 783 7.91 1.91 -18.85
CA PRO A 783 8.33 0.66 -18.22
C PRO A 783 7.12 -0.18 -17.76
N GLY A 784 7.29 -1.50 -17.76
CA GLY A 784 6.24 -2.47 -17.38
C GLY A 784 5.23 -2.76 -18.49
N HIS A 785 4.09 -3.32 -18.11
CA HIS A 785 2.96 -3.61 -18.99
C HIS A 785 1.72 -2.85 -18.54
N MET A 786 0.85 -2.50 -19.50
CA MET A 786 -0.48 -1.97 -19.20
C MET A 786 -1.45 -3.10 -18.83
N TYR A 787 -2.29 -2.83 -17.84
CA TYR A 787 -3.34 -3.72 -17.38
C TYR A 787 -4.63 -2.95 -17.13
N THR A 788 -5.75 -3.65 -17.25
CA THR A 788 -7.06 -3.16 -16.85
C THR A 788 -7.59 -3.99 -15.68
N LEU A 789 -7.97 -3.34 -14.59
CA LEU A 789 -8.74 -3.94 -13.49
C LEU A 789 -10.21 -3.53 -13.66
N VAL A 790 -11.12 -4.49 -13.56
CA VAL A 790 -12.56 -4.27 -13.53
C VAL A 790 -13.11 -4.76 -12.19
N ASP A 791 -13.86 -3.92 -11.50
CA ASP A 791 -14.62 -4.28 -10.30
C ASP A 791 -16.12 -4.34 -10.62
N THR A 792 -16.74 -5.49 -10.37
CA THR A 792 -18.18 -5.70 -10.59
C THR A 792 -19.06 -5.07 -9.50
N TYR A 793 -18.55 -4.88 -8.28
CA TYR A 793 -19.37 -4.41 -7.16
C TYR A 793 -19.72 -2.93 -7.28
N SER A 794 -18.71 -2.07 -7.47
CA SER A 794 -18.90 -0.65 -7.76
C SER A 794 -19.11 -0.35 -9.26
N SER A 795 -18.96 -1.37 -10.12
CA SER A 795 -19.07 -1.27 -11.60
C SER A 795 -18.06 -0.30 -12.23
N THR A 796 -16.84 -0.27 -11.70
CA THR A 796 -15.75 0.62 -12.17
C THR A 796 -14.65 -0.13 -12.92
N MET A 797 -13.94 0.59 -13.80
CA MET A 797 -12.70 0.11 -14.42
C MET A 797 -11.52 1.06 -14.21
N TYR A 798 -10.31 0.50 -14.16
CA TYR A 798 -9.06 1.18 -13.87
C TYR A 798 -7.95 0.70 -14.83
N TYR A 799 -7.32 1.62 -15.55
CA TYR A 799 -6.06 1.36 -16.26
C TYR A 799 -4.87 1.62 -15.34
N PHE A 800 -3.86 0.75 -15.37
CA PHE A 800 -2.64 0.88 -14.56
C PHE A 800 -1.44 0.17 -15.21
N ARG A 801 -0.24 0.51 -14.77
CA ARG A 801 1.00 -0.21 -15.13
C ARG A 801 1.51 -1.04 -13.96
N ALA A 802 2.12 -2.18 -14.27
CA ALA A 802 2.81 -3.07 -13.35
C ALA A 802 3.95 -3.79 -14.07
N GLU A 803 4.94 -4.35 -13.36
CA GLU A 803 5.91 -5.28 -13.98
C GLU A 803 5.22 -6.61 -14.26
N ARG A 804 4.45 -7.11 -13.28
CA ARG A 804 3.78 -8.40 -13.32
C ARG A 804 2.27 -8.23 -13.11
N PRO A 805 1.42 -9.14 -13.62
CA PRO A 805 0.01 -9.15 -13.26
C PRO A 805 -0.13 -9.32 -11.73
N PRO A 806 -0.72 -8.36 -10.99
CA PRO A 806 -0.94 -8.50 -9.56
C PRO A 806 -2.06 -9.50 -9.30
N THR A 807 -1.83 -10.49 -8.42
CA THR A 807 -2.77 -11.56 -8.12
C THR A 807 -3.63 -11.28 -6.88
N VAL A 808 -3.23 -10.30 -6.07
CA VAL A 808 -3.90 -9.91 -4.82
C VAL A 808 -4.19 -8.41 -4.81
N CYS A 809 -5.32 -8.03 -4.24
CA CYS A 809 -5.66 -6.65 -3.88
C CYS A 809 -5.79 -6.55 -2.35
N ILE A 810 -4.98 -5.71 -1.71
CA ILE A 810 -4.98 -5.46 -0.26
C ILE A 810 -5.44 -4.04 0.02
N PHE A 811 -6.42 -3.89 0.91
CA PHE A 811 -6.84 -2.59 1.45
C PHE A 811 -5.90 -2.17 2.59
N ALA A 812 -5.26 -1.00 2.45
CA ALA A 812 -4.25 -0.51 3.38
C ALA A 812 -4.72 0.65 4.28
N GLY A 813 -5.58 1.53 3.76
CA GLY A 813 -6.04 2.72 4.47
C GLY A 813 -6.99 3.58 3.65
N ARG A 814 -7.29 4.80 4.13
CA ARG A 814 -8.16 5.78 3.45
C ARG A 814 -7.47 7.12 3.26
N GLU A 815 -7.81 7.81 2.19
CA GLU A 815 -7.24 9.10 1.82
C GLU A 815 -8.24 9.82 0.89
N GLY A 816 -8.56 11.09 1.15
CA GLY A 816 -9.50 11.88 0.33
C GLY A 816 -10.93 11.31 0.21
N GLY A 817 -11.35 10.47 1.14
CA GLY A 817 -12.63 9.74 1.09
C GLY A 817 -12.65 8.51 0.16
N LEU A 818 -11.50 8.14 -0.42
CA LEU A 818 -11.28 6.88 -1.14
C LEU A 818 -10.43 5.93 -0.28
N GLY A 819 -10.46 4.64 -0.61
CA GLY A 819 -9.57 3.64 -0.04
C GLY A 819 -8.30 3.50 -0.86
N ARG A 820 -7.15 3.31 -0.20
CA ARG A 820 -5.87 2.93 -0.80
C ARG A 820 -5.80 1.41 -0.90
N PHE A 821 -5.82 0.91 -2.13
CA PHE A 821 -5.78 -0.52 -2.45
C PHE A 821 -4.48 -0.85 -3.17
N ILE A 822 -3.62 -1.63 -2.52
CA ILE A 822 -2.34 -2.08 -3.05
C ILE A 822 -2.60 -3.33 -3.88
N LEU A 823 -2.20 -3.31 -5.15
CA LEU A 823 -2.20 -4.49 -5.99
C LEU A 823 -0.81 -5.11 -5.94
N CYS A 824 -0.74 -6.42 -5.66
CA CYS A 824 0.50 -7.13 -5.42
C CYS A 824 0.62 -8.41 -6.25
N SER A 825 1.84 -8.75 -6.69
CA SER A 825 2.15 -10.03 -7.32
C SER A 825 2.73 -11.02 -6.30
N GLU A 826 2.30 -12.28 -6.38
CA GLU A 826 2.77 -13.33 -5.46
C GLU A 826 4.18 -13.84 -5.78
N ASN A 827 5.04 -13.84 -4.76
CA ASN A 827 6.30 -14.59 -4.77
C ASN A 827 6.11 -15.90 -4.00
N CYS A 828 5.97 -17.00 -4.75
CA CYS A 828 5.77 -18.30 -4.13
C CYS A 828 7.01 -18.81 -3.36
N LYS A 829 8.23 -18.40 -3.76
CA LYS A 829 9.49 -18.86 -3.15
C LYS A 829 9.73 -18.30 -1.75
N GLU A 830 9.66 -16.98 -1.58
CA GLU A 830 10.00 -16.32 -0.31
C GLU A 830 8.80 -16.19 0.65
N ASN A 831 7.60 -16.58 0.20
CA ASN A 831 6.32 -16.36 0.88
C ASN A 831 5.98 -14.87 1.14
N GLU A 832 6.26 -14.05 0.13
CA GLU A 832 6.07 -12.59 0.14
C GLU A 832 5.18 -12.15 -1.03
N LEU A 833 4.49 -11.03 -0.87
CA LEU A 833 3.85 -10.28 -1.94
C LEU A 833 4.78 -9.13 -2.37
N HIS A 834 4.98 -8.92 -3.66
CA HIS A 834 5.65 -7.71 -4.16
C HIS A 834 4.62 -6.66 -4.57
N LYS A 835 4.85 -5.42 -4.15
CA LYS A 835 4.01 -4.27 -4.51
C LYS A 835 4.16 -3.94 -6.01
N GLU A 836 3.04 -3.90 -6.74
CA GLU A 836 3.02 -3.57 -8.18
C GLU A 836 2.49 -2.15 -8.41
N VAL A 837 1.34 -1.80 -7.82
CA VAL A 837 0.72 -0.46 -7.91
C VAL A 837 -0.19 -0.18 -6.70
N VAL A 838 -0.54 1.09 -6.43
CA VAL A 838 -1.64 1.45 -5.52
C VAL A 838 -2.73 2.19 -6.30
N LEU A 839 -3.98 1.75 -6.13
CA LEU A 839 -5.19 2.36 -6.67
C LEU A 839 -6.00 3.07 -5.57
N ARG A 840 -6.81 4.06 -5.97
CA ARG A 840 -7.77 4.78 -5.12
C ARG A 840 -9.18 4.33 -5.49
N MET A 841 -9.75 3.41 -4.72
CA MET A 841 -11.06 2.80 -5.03
C MET A 841 -12.12 3.18 -3.97
N PRO A 842 -13.44 3.05 -4.23
CA PRO A 842 -14.48 3.32 -3.24
C PRO A 842 -14.28 2.51 -1.93
N THR A 843 -14.47 3.14 -0.76
CA THR A 843 -14.19 2.50 0.54
C THR A 843 -15.16 1.36 0.88
N GLU A 844 -16.31 1.32 0.22
CA GLU A 844 -17.33 0.28 0.29
C GLU A 844 -16.81 -1.09 -0.19
N ILE A 845 -15.77 -1.09 -1.04
CA ILE A 845 -15.11 -2.32 -1.53
C ILE A 845 -14.47 -3.09 -0.38
N SER A 846 -13.78 -2.41 0.56
CA SER A 846 -13.11 -3.12 1.66
C SER A 846 -14.10 -3.71 2.66
N GLN A 847 -15.33 -3.18 2.75
CA GLN A 847 -16.41 -3.78 3.53
C GLN A 847 -16.89 -5.13 2.98
N ARG A 848 -16.62 -5.41 1.69
CA ARG A 848 -16.89 -6.70 1.02
C ARG A 848 -15.65 -7.60 0.93
N MET A 849 -14.51 -7.17 1.49
CA MET A 849 -13.30 -7.97 1.59
C MET A 849 -13.18 -8.60 2.98
N GLU A 850 -12.88 -9.90 3.00
CA GLU A 850 -12.56 -10.64 4.21
C GLU A 850 -11.21 -10.20 4.79
N LEU A 851 -11.03 -10.39 6.09
CA LEU A 851 -9.74 -10.21 6.76
C LEU A 851 -8.85 -11.41 6.43
N CYS A 852 -7.62 -11.17 6.00
CA CYS A 852 -6.59 -12.21 5.97
C CYS A 852 -5.77 -12.17 7.26
N GLY A 853 -5.04 -13.26 7.54
CA GLY A 853 -4.03 -13.26 8.60
C GLY A 853 -2.80 -12.43 8.21
N TRP A 854 -1.68 -12.67 8.90
CA TRP A 854 -0.41 -12.01 8.60
C TRP A 854 0.02 -12.22 7.14
N VAL A 855 0.45 -11.15 6.47
CA VAL A 855 0.94 -11.17 5.07
C VAL A 855 2.22 -10.36 4.96
N ALA A 856 3.28 -10.92 4.35
CA ALA A 856 4.52 -10.18 4.09
C ALA A 856 4.45 -9.41 2.76
N LEU A 857 4.81 -8.13 2.78
CA LEU A 857 4.81 -7.19 1.65
C LEU A 857 6.20 -6.58 1.42
N GLY A 858 6.78 -6.89 0.26
CA GLY A 858 8.05 -6.37 -0.27
C GLY A 858 7.88 -5.16 -1.17
#